data_AF-A0A1M5I4K9-F1
#
_entry.id   AF-A0A1M5I4K9-F1
#
_cell.length_a   1.000
_cell.length_b   1.000
_cell.length_c   1.000
_cell.angle_alpha   90.00
_cell.angle_beta   90.00
_cell.angle_gamma   90.00
#
_symmetry.space_group_name_H-M   'P 1'
#
loop_
_entity.id
_entity.type
_entity.pdbx_description
1 polymer ?
#
loop_
_entity_poly.entity_id
_entity_poly.type
_entity_poly.pdbx_seq_one_letter_code
_entity_poly.pdbx_strand_id
1 'polypeptide(L)'
;MTTACLFPGQGSQHEGMGVELFARHPELVAQADEILGWSLVATCRDDPAGRLRDTEVAQPAIFAVDALSWLEWRARHDAPAFVAGHSLGEYAALFAAGCIDFATGVRLVQRRGALMARAAGGGMAAVVGVEPDELVRLLADAGCDVDVANHNSADQVVLSGADGPLDAALELVTARDLGRVMPLPVSGAFHSRLMTDAAREFEKVLAEVDFAPPATPVIANVTARPYEADGIVRLLADQIDSSVRWSESMAYLVDHGVTETVELGPGTVLTSLWRSAQRTTSVATRPAGAAHDDGATRRDGLAITAGSLGSSGFRHDYGVRTAYVAGSMYHGIASTDLVAAMGRAGLLGFFGSGGLPVDDVDAALTTIQRALGADGTYGVNLLCTLDNPTLENELVDLYLRRGVRFVEAAAYPHVTPPLVRWRFTGARDGVAPHRILAKVSRPEVATAFLDPPPDKILAALVAAGGLTEDEAAIARTLPMSQEICVESDSAGHTDQGIALALLPALIQLRDELVSRHGYDVPVRVGAAGGLGSPEALAAVFVLGADFVLTGSINQCTPQAGTSDEVKDLLATLDVQDTTYAPAGDVFELGAQVQVARKGTLFPVRAQRLVQAYRQAARWEDVEPRLRASIEKDCFGRPFAEVWAETREYLRQRHPDELERADADPRRRMAWAFRSYFHHSTAIALDGDEDERVDFQVHCGPAMGTFNRWVAGTDLEDWHARDVAVVADRLMTATADLLATRLGELTGSASSSAQH
;
A
#
# COMPACT_ATOMS: atom_id res chain seq x y z
N MET A 1 3.26 24.57 -11.99
CA MET A 1 3.51 23.12 -12.19
C MET A 1 4.27 23.00 -13.49
N THR A 2 5.30 22.15 -13.54
CA THR A 2 6.16 22.01 -14.71
C THR A 2 5.67 20.78 -15.49
N THR A 3 5.22 20.99 -16.72
CA THR A 3 4.59 19.95 -17.55
C THR A 3 5.52 19.51 -18.66
N ALA A 4 5.57 18.21 -18.94
CA ALA A 4 6.19 17.67 -20.16
C ALA A 4 5.16 16.94 -21.04
N CYS A 5 5.31 17.03 -22.36
CA CYS A 5 4.48 16.27 -23.30
C CYS A 5 5.23 15.01 -23.76
N LEU A 6 4.55 13.87 -23.72
CA LEU A 6 5.09 12.56 -24.06
C LEU A 6 4.41 12.02 -25.32
N PHE A 7 5.19 11.48 -26.26
CA PHE A 7 4.67 10.94 -27.54
C PHE A 7 4.91 9.42 -27.63
N PRO A 8 3.86 8.61 -27.81
CA PRO A 8 3.97 7.15 -27.82
C PRO A 8 4.72 6.60 -29.04
N GLY A 9 5.23 5.39 -28.90
CA GLY A 9 5.92 4.67 -29.97
C GLY A 9 5.04 3.64 -30.67
N GLN A 10 5.67 2.81 -31.52
CA GLN A 10 5.03 1.63 -32.10
C GLN A 10 4.58 0.66 -31.00
N GLY A 11 3.37 0.12 -31.14
CA GLY A 11 2.64 -0.63 -30.12
C GLY A 11 1.42 0.11 -29.57
N SER A 12 1.30 1.41 -29.85
CA SER A 12 0.17 2.26 -29.46
C SER A 12 -0.98 2.28 -30.48
N GLN A 13 -0.72 1.86 -31.71
CA GLN A 13 -1.69 1.93 -32.79
C GLN A 13 -2.88 0.97 -32.56
N HIS A 14 -4.06 1.45 -32.92
CA HIS A 14 -5.28 0.65 -32.92
C HIS A 14 -6.24 1.15 -33.99
N GLU A 15 -7.15 0.28 -34.42
CA GLU A 15 -8.26 0.66 -35.30
C GLU A 15 -9.09 1.78 -34.66
N GLY A 16 -9.46 2.78 -35.46
CA GLY A 16 -10.17 3.98 -35.02
C GLY A 16 -9.28 5.11 -34.48
N MET A 17 -7.95 4.95 -34.42
CA MET A 17 -7.08 6.02 -33.93
C MET A 17 -7.13 7.27 -34.82
N GLY A 18 -7.11 8.46 -34.21
CA GLY A 18 -6.98 9.73 -34.92
C GLY A 18 -8.19 10.18 -35.76
N VAL A 19 -9.30 9.43 -35.81
CA VAL A 19 -10.46 9.72 -36.69
C VAL A 19 -10.97 11.15 -36.52
N GLU A 20 -11.13 11.63 -35.28
CA GLU A 20 -11.58 12.99 -35.00
C GLU A 20 -10.52 14.06 -35.32
N LEU A 21 -9.23 13.72 -35.24
CA LEU A 21 -8.12 14.62 -35.58
C LEU A 21 -8.04 14.81 -37.09
N PHE A 22 -8.20 13.74 -37.86
CA PHE A 22 -8.14 13.80 -39.32
C PHE A 22 -9.22 14.71 -39.91
N ALA A 23 -10.44 14.66 -39.34
CA ALA A 23 -11.54 15.54 -39.76
C ALA A 23 -11.25 17.03 -39.50
N ARG A 24 -10.44 17.35 -38.49
CA ARG A 24 -10.09 18.73 -38.11
C ARG A 24 -8.87 19.27 -38.84
N HIS A 25 -8.00 18.40 -39.35
CA HIS A 25 -6.77 18.76 -40.07
C HIS A 25 -6.70 18.17 -41.48
N PRO A 26 -7.72 18.39 -42.35
CA PRO A 26 -7.81 17.72 -43.65
C PRO A 26 -6.66 18.04 -44.60
N GLU A 27 -6.06 19.23 -44.50
CA GLU A 27 -4.93 19.64 -45.34
C GLU A 27 -3.65 18.84 -45.02
N LEU A 28 -3.36 18.64 -43.73
CA LEU A 28 -2.23 17.84 -43.29
C LEU A 28 -2.43 16.35 -43.59
N VAL A 29 -3.67 15.86 -43.48
CA VAL A 29 -4.02 14.50 -43.90
C VAL A 29 -3.80 14.30 -45.40
N ALA A 30 -4.25 15.24 -46.24
CA ALA A 30 -4.01 15.18 -47.68
C ALA A 30 -2.52 15.21 -48.03
N GLN A 31 -1.74 16.03 -47.31
CA GLN A 31 -0.28 16.08 -47.46
C GLN A 31 0.39 14.76 -47.04
N ALA A 32 -0.06 14.14 -45.95
CA ALA A 32 0.40 12.82 -45.54
C ALA A 32 0.06 11.77 -46.61
N ASP A 33 -1.18 11.73 -47.10
CA ASP A 33 -1.63 10.78 -48.12
C ASP A 33 -0.80 10.90 -49.42
N GLU A 34 -0.46 12.13 -49.84
CA GLU A 34 0.41 12.38 -51.01
C GLU A 34 1.82 11.82 -50.81
N ILE A 35 2.40 11.99 -49.62
CA ILE A 35 3.73 11.47 -49.29
C ILE A 35 3.72 9.95 -49.17
N LEU A 36 2.69 9.42 -48.51
CA LEU A 36 2.58 8.00 -48.18
C LEU A 36 2.21 7.14 -49.38
N GLY A 37 1.44 7.70 -50.32
CA GLY A 37 0.90 6.98 -51.47
C GLY A 37 -0.28 6.06 -51.11
N TRP A 38 -0.82 6.19 -49.90
CA TRP A 38 -1.99 5.48 -49.39
C TRP A 38 -2.76 6.36 -48.41
N SER A 39 -4.04 6.05 -48.18
CA SER A 39 -4.89 6.89 -47.35
C SER A 39 -4.74 6.60 -45.86
N LEU A 40 -4.23 7.59 -45.12
CA LEU A 40 -4.07 7.55 -43.67
C LEU A 40 -5.40 7.30 -42.96
N VAL A 41 -6.46 8.00 -43.37
CA VAL A 41 -7.80 7.87 -42.77
C VAL A 41 -8.34 6.46 -42.95
N ALA A 42 -8.27 5.91 -44.16
CA ALA A 42 -8.81 4.58 -44.44
C ALA A 42 -8.05 3.51 -43.65
N THR A 43 -6.73 3.64 -43.56
CA THR A 43 -5.86 2.71 -42.83
C THR A 43 -6.09 2.78 -41.32
N CYS A 44 -6.19 3.98 -40.73
CA CYS A 44 -6.39 4.12 -39.29
C CYS A 44 -7.83 3.82 -38.85
N ARG A 45 -8.84 4.14 -39.67
CA ARG A 45 -10.25 3.98 -39.27
C ARG A 45 -10.74 2.54 -39.32
N ASP A 46 -10.49 1.85 -40.43
CA ASP A 46 -11.16 0.59 -40.74
C ASP A 46 -10.20 -0.63 -40.71
N ASP A 47 -8.88 -0.39 -40.73
CA ASP A 47 -7.77 -1.36 -40.89
C ASP A 47 -8.13 -2.71 -41.55
N PRO A 48 -8.81 -2.72 -42.72
CA PRO A 48 -9.50 -3.92 -43.20
C PRO A 48 -8.54 -5.04 -43.64
N ALA A 49 -7.26 -4.70 -43.83
CA ALA A 49 -6.18 -5.60 -44.21
C ALA A 49 -5.18 -5.85 -43.06
N GLY A 50 -5.45 -5.35 -41.84
CA GLY A 50 -4.57 -5.54 -40.68
C GLY A 50 -3.20 -4.88 -40.82
N ARG A 51 -3.09 -3.87 -41.69
CA ARG A 51 -1.83 -3.24 -42.11
C ARG A 51 -1.24 -2.34 -41.04
N LEU A 52 -2.02 -1.92 -40.03
CA LEU A 52 -1.47 -1.18 -38.88
C LEU A 52 -0.49 -2.02 -38.04
N ARG A 53 -0.36 -3.32 -38.30
CA ARG A 53 0.69 -4.16 -37.71
C ARG A 53 2.01 -4.11 -38.48
N ASP A 54 1.97 -3.69 -39.74
CA ASP A 54 3.15 -3.60 -40.58
C ASP A 54 3.96 -2.37 -40.17
N THR A 55 5.21 -2.56 -39.75
CA THR A 55 6.11 -1.49 -39.26
C THR A 55 6.19 -0.30 -40.22
N GLU A 56 6.22 -0.53 -41.53
CA GLU A 56 6.25 0.50 -42.57
C GLU A 56 4.97 1.35 -42.69
N VAL A 57 3.84 0.85 -42.17
CA VAL A 57 2.55 1.53 -42.14
C VAL A 57 2.28 2.13 -40.75
N ALA A 58 2.56 1.38 -39.69
CA ALA A 58 2.33 1.78 -38.31
C ALA A 58 3.09 3.06 -37.95
N GLN A 59 4.37 3.15 -38.32
CA GLN A 59 5.21 4.29 -37.95
C GLN A 59 4.70 5.64 -38.50
N PRO A 60 4.46 5.79 -39.82
CA PRO A 60 3.87 7.03 -40.33
C PRO A 60 2.46 7.31 -39.82
N ALA A 61 1.66 6.27 -39.56
CA ALA A 61 0.31 6.45 -39.04
C ALA A 61 0.31 7.02 -37.61
N ILE A 62 1.14 6.47 -36.71
CA ILE A 62 1.27 6.94 -35.32
C ILE A 62 1.83 8.37 -35.30
N PHE A 63 2.92 8.63 -36.03
CA PHE A 63 3.50 9.98 -36.10
C PHE A 63 2.48 11.04 -36.52
N ALA A 64 1.65 10.73 -37.53
CA ALA A 64 0.63 11.67 -37.98
C ALA A 64 -0.39 11.95 -36.86
N VAL A 65 -0.86 10.93 -36.15
CA VAL A 65 -1.80 11.09 -35.02
C VAL A 65 -1.16 11.88 -33.87
N ASP A 66 0.09 11.60 -33.53
CA ASP A 66 0.86 12.29 -32.48
C ASP A 66 1.03 13.77 -32.82
N ALA A 67 1.45 14.07 -34.05
CA ALA A 67 1.64 15.43 -34.54
C ALA A 67 0.32 16.22 -34.55
N LEU A 68 -0.79 15.62 -35.00
CA LEU A 68 -2.10 16.28 -34.95
C LEU A 68 -2.59 16.49 -33.51
N SER A 69 -2.32 15.53 -32.61
CA SER A 69 -2.63 15.66 -31.17
C SER A 69 -1.86 16.82 -30.54
N TRP A 70 -0.59 17.00 -30.91
CA TRP A 70 0.21 18.15 -30.50
C TRP A 70 -0.36 19.49 -30.98
N LEU A 71 -0.76 19.58 -32.26
CA LEU A 71 -1.34 20.81 -32.81
C LEU A 71 -2.61 21.24 -32.07
N GLU A 72 -3.41 20.26 -31.66
CA GLU A 72 -4.62 20.49 -30.88
C GLU A 72 -4.34 20.88 -29.43
N TRP A 73 -3.35 20.23 -28.82
CA TRP A 73 -2.95 20.53 -27.45
C TRP A 73 -2.33 21.94 -27.36
N ARG A 74 -1.36 22.26 -28.23
CA ARG A 74 -0.63 23.55 -28.21
C ARG A 74 -1.53 24.75 -28.49
N ALA A 75 -2.67 24.55 -29.16
CA ALA A 75 -3.63 25.62 -29.43
C ALA A 75 -4.39 26.08 -28.16
N ARG A 76 -4.33 25.29 -27.08
CA ARG A 76 -5.14 25.48 -25.86
C ARG A 76 -4.31 25.57 -24.58
N HIS A 77 -2.99 25.41 -24.67
CA HIS A 77 -2.11 25.33 -23.52
C HIS A 77 -0.80 26.10 -23.78
N ASP A 78 -0.13 26.50 -22.69
CA ASP A 78 1.20 27.09 -22.76
C ASP A 78 2.25 26.05 -23.18
N ALA A 79 3.42 26.52 -23.63
CA ALA A 79 4.51 25.63 -24.04
C ALA A 79 4.98 24.74 -22.86
N PRO A 80 5.19 23.43 -23.09
CA PRO A 80 5.68 22.54 -22.06
C PRO A 80 7.16 22.84 -21.78
N ALA A 81 7.62 22.47 -20.58
CA ALA A 81 9.03 22.62 -20.20
C ALA A 81 9.94 21.63 -20.94
N PHE A 82 9.41 20.45 -21.28
CA PHE A 82 10.11 19.40 -22.01
C PHE A 82 9.16 18.66 -22.94
N VAL A 83 9.72 18.07 -23.99
CA VAL A 83 9.04 17.06 -24.79
C VAL A 83 9.90 15.79 -24.89
N ALA A 84 9.29 14.63 -24.91
CA ALA A 84 9.99 13.36 -25.08
C ALA A 84 9.09 12.37 -25.84
N GLY A 85 9.69 11.43 -26.55
CA GLY A 85 8.91 10.42 -27.26
C GLY A 85 9.58 9.07 -27.30
N HIS A 86 8.80 8.01 -27.11
CA HIS A 86 9.32 6.65 -26.97
C HIS A 86 9.58 6.06 -28.36
N SER A 87 10.84 5.75 -28.67
CA SER A 87 11.27 5.25 -29.97
C SER A 87 10.75 6.14 -31.13
N LEU A 88 9.76 5.68 -31.89
CA LEU A 88 9.10 6.45 -32.94
C LEU A 88 8.55 7.80 -32.46
N GLY A 89 8.05 7.90 -31.23
CA GLY A 89 7.50 9.14 -30.71
C GLY A 89 8.52 10.28 -30.66
N GLU A 90 9.82 9.98 -30.69
CA GLU A 90 10.89 11.00 -30.69
C GLU A 90 10.80 11.93 -31.91
N TYR A 91 10.30 11.43 -33.04
CA TYR A 91 10.08 12.25 -34.24
C TYR A 91 8.92 13.23 -34.03
N ALA A 92 7.86 12.81 -33.34
CA ALA A 92 6.77 13.70 -32.95
C ALA A 92 7.22 14.74 -31.91
N ALA A 93 8.12 14.37 -30.99
CA ALA A 93 8.74 15.31 -30.05
C ALA A 93 9.60 16.36 -30.76
N LEU A 94 10.39 15.96 -31.76
CA LEU A 94 11.18 16.88 -32.60
C LEU A 94 10.28 17.81 -33.44
N PHE A 95 9.18 17.30 -34.00
CA PHE A 95 8.16 18.13 -34.63
C PHE A 95 7.54 19.12 -33.63
N ALA A 96 7.23 18.68 -32.42
CA ALA A 96 6.63 19.51 -31.38
C ALA A 96 7.56 20.65 -30.94
N ALA A 97 8.86 20.38 -30.85
CA ALA A 97 9.90 21.36 -30.57
C ALA A 97 10.29 22.25 -31.76
N GLY A 98 9.67 22.05 -32.93
CA GLY A 98 9.90 22.86 -34.13
C GLY A 98 11.18 22.53 -34.90
N CYS A 99 11.80 21.36 -34.66
CA CYS A 99 13.02 20.95 -35.35
C CYS A 99 12.76 20.56 -36.82
N ILE A 100 11.56 20.07 -37.13
CA ILE A 100 11.11 19.65 -38.46
C ILE A 100 9.66 20.07 -38.68
N ASP A 101 9.25 20.20 -39.94
CA ASP A 101 7.84 20.35 -40.30
C ASP A 101 7.12 19.00 -40.43
N PHE A 102 5.79 19.05 -40.58
CA PHE A 102 4.95 17.85 -40.62
C PHE A 102 5.31 16.93 -41.80
N ALA A 103 5.49 17.52 -42.99
CA ALA A 103 5.80 16.77 -44.22
C ALA A 103 7.15 16.05 -44.12
N THR A 104 8.16 16.73 -43.58
CA THR A 104 9.49 16.16 -43.33
C THR A 104 9.39 15.03 -42.32
N GLY A 105 8.64 15.22 -41.24
CA GLY A 105 8.38 14.17 -40.26
C GLY A 105 7.77 12.92 -40.87
N VAL A 106 6.70 13.06 -41.68
CA VAL A 106 6.06 11.93 -42.39
C VAL A 106 7.05 11.20 -43.29
N ARG A 107 7.85 11.92 -44.09
CA ARG A 107 8.88 11.32 -44.97
C ARG A 107 9.94 10.55 -44.17
N LEU A 108 10.42 11.12 -43.06
CA LEU A 108 11.41 10.48 -42.20
C LEU A 108 10.89 9.19 -41.59
N VAL A 109 9.71 9.20 -40.98
CA VAL A 109 9.16 7.99 -40.33
C VAL A 109 8.68 6.94 -41.35
N GLN A 110 8.23 7.35 -42.53
CA GLN A 110 7.95 6.43 -43.64
C GLN A 110 9.24 5.71 -44.05
N ARG A 111 10.35 6.46 -44.21
CA ARG A 111 11.63 5.88 -44.59
C ARG A 111 12.23 5.01 -43.48
N ARG A 112 12.12 5.44 -42.21
CA ARG A 112 12.53 4.66 -41.03
C ARG A 112 11.76 3.35 -40.96
N GLY A 113 10.43 3.40 -41.02
CA GLY A 113 9.57 2.22 -40.97
C GLY A 113 9.90 1.24 -42.08
N ALA A 114 10.09 1.72 -43.32
CA ALA A 114 10.47 0.88 -44.45
C ALA A 114 11.87 0.25 -44.32
N LEU A 115 12.83 0.94 -43.70
CA LEU A 115 14.17 0.39 -43.45
C LEU A 115 14.15 -0.66 -42.34
N MET A 116 13.47 -0.38 -41.23
CA MET A 116 13.33 -1.30 -40.11
C MET A 116 12.54 -2.56 -40.50
N ALA A 117 11.51 -2.42 -41.35
CA ALA A 117 10.71 -3.55 -41.83
C ALA A 117 11.49 -4.56 -42.71
N ARG A 118 12.67 -4.18 -43.24
CA ARG A 118 13.52 -5.10 -44.02
C ARG A 118 14.21 -6.16 -43.17
N ALA A 119 14.33 -5.91 -41.87
CA ALA A 119 14.91 -6.89 -40.96
C ALA A 119 13.98 -8.09 -40.82
N ALA A 120 14.52 -9.29 -40.98
CA ALA A 120 13.79 -10.56 -40.87
C ALA A 120 14.58 -11.56 -40.02
N GLY A 121 13.89 -12.53 -39.40
CA GLY A 121 14.50 -13.61 -38.61
C GLY A 121 14.90 -13.22 -37.18
N GLY A 122 14.17 -12.28 -36.59
CA GLY A 122 14.34 -11.87 -35.20
C GLY A 122 13.07 -11.23 -34.64
N GLY A 123 13.03 -11.08 -33.32
CA GLY A 123 11.87 -10.58 -32.60
C GLY A 123 12.23 -9.74 -31.39
N MET A 124 11.21 -9.38 -30.61
CA MET A 124 11.36 -8.66 -29.35
C MET A 124 10.41 -9.22 -28.30
N ALA A 125 10.83 -9.19 -27.03
CA ALA A 125 9.99 -9.60 -25.91
C ALA A 125 10.26 -8.71 -24.69
N ALA A 126 9.20 -8.27 -24.03
CA ALA A 126 9.29 -7.60 -22.75
C ALA A 126 9.51 -8.63 -21.63
N VAL A 127 10.40 -8.33 -20.71
CA VAL A 127 10.58 -9.05 -19.45
C VAL A 127 10.17 -8.12 -18.31
N VAL A 128 9.16 -8.53 -17.54
CA VAL A 128 8.53 -7.72 -16.49
C VAL A 128 8.73 -8.38 -15.13
N GLY A 129 9.06 -7.58 -14.11
CA GLY A 129 9.28 -8.03 -12.73
C GLY A 129 10.74 -8.39 -12.43
N VAL A 130 11.68 -8.01 -13.29
CA VAL A 130 13.12 -8.26 -13.12
C VAL A 130 13.87 -6.94 -13.02
N GLU A 131 14.88 -6.88 -12.16
CA GLU A 131 15.79 -5.74 -12.10
C GLU A 131 16.67 -5.71 -13.38
N PRO A 132 16.72 -4.60 -14.13
CA PRO A 132 17.43 -4.51 -15.40
C PRO A 132 18.90 -4.95 -15.35
N ASP A 133 19.65 -4.54 -14.32
CA ASP A 133 21.07 -4.89 -14.23
C ASP A 133 21.27 -6.37 -13.89
N GLU A 134 20.37 -6.97 -13.10
CA GLU A 134 20.36 -8.41 -12.83
C GLU A 134 20.13 -9.22 -14.10
N LEU A 135 19.15 -8.82 -14.93
CA LEU A 135 18.90 -9.50 -16.19
C LEU A 135 20.08 -9.34 -17.18
N VAL A 136 20.66 -8.14 -17.29
CA VAL A 136 21.83 -7.92 -18.15
C VAL A 136 23.02 -8.78 -17.70
N ARG A 137 23.30 -8.84 -16.40
CA ARG A 137 24.36 -9.70 -15.85
C ARG A 137 24.12 -11.18 -16.16
N LEU A 138 22.89 -11.66 -15.96
CA LEU A 138 22.53 -13.04 -16.26
C LEU A 138 22.76 -13.39 -17.74
N LEU A 139 22.25 -12.56 -18.65
CA LEU A 139 22.36 -12.78 -20.09
C LEU A 139 23.83 -12.78 -20.53
N ALA A 140 24.65 -11.89 -19.95
CA ALA A 140 26.09 -11.86 -20.19
C ALA A 140 26.80 -13.12 -19.65
N ASP A 141 26.51 -13.53 -18.41
CA ASP A 141 27.11 -14.71 -17.78
C ASP A 141 26.74 -16.02 -18.49
N ALA A 142 25.51 -16.09 -19.03
CA ALA A 142 25.04 -17.21 -19.83
C ALA A 142 25.52 -17.18 -21.30
N GLY A 143 26.16 -16.09 -21.72
CA GLY A 143 26.62 -15.90 -23.10
C GLY A 143 25.48 -15.83 -24.12
N CYS A 144 24.32 -15.29 -23.73
CA CYS A 144 23.17 -15.12 -24.62
C CYS A 144 23.47 -14.07 -25.69
N ASP A 145 23.14 -14.37 -26.95
CA ASP A 145 23.33 -13.46 -28.09
C ASP A 145 22.05 -12.65 -28.37
N VAL A 146 21.71 -11.77 -27.44
CA VAL A 146 20.57 -10.84 -27.50
C VAL A 146 20.99 -9.44 -27.06
N ASP A 147 20.27 -8.41 -27.51
CA ASP A 147 20.45 -7.02 -27.11
C ASP A 147 19.27 -6.54 -26.26
N VAL A 148 19.54 -5.61 -25.34
CA VAL A 148 18.48 -4.88 -24.63
C VAL A 148 18.01 -3.72 -25.51
N ALA A 149 16.81 -3.86 -26.06
CA ALA A 149 16.20 -2.85 -26.93
C ALA A 149 15.66 -1.65 -26.14
N ASN A 150 15.07 -1.89 -24.96
CA ASN A 150 14.47 -0.82 -24.16
C ASN A 150 14.70 -1.06 -22.67
N HIS A 151 15.03 0.02 -21.96
CA HIS A 151 14.90 0.13 -20.51
C HIS A 151 13.65 0.97 -20.23
N ASN A 152 12.50 0.32 -19.99
CA ASN A 152 11.20 1.02 -19.92
C ASN A 152 10.86 1.50 -18.50
N SER A 153 11.16 0.69 -17.48
CA SER A 153 10.98 1.03 -16.06
C SER A 153 12.04 0.33 -15.19
N ALA A 154 11.96 0.52 -13.87
CA ALA A 154 12.83 -0.15 -12.90
C ALA A 154 12.67 -1.68 -12.86
N ASP A 155 11.62 -2.21 -13.47
CA ASP A 155 11.24 -3.62 -13.46
C ASP A 155 10.78 -4.13 -14.85
N GLN A 156 10.99 -3.35 -15.91
CA GLN A 156 10.65 -3.74 -17.28
C GLN A 156 11.76 -3.39 -18.25
N VAL A 157 12.26 -4.42 -18.93
CA VAL A 157 13.16 -4.29 -20.09
C VAL A 157 12.59 -5.01 -21.29
N VAL A 158 13.04 -4.64 -22.48
CA VAL A 158 12.72 -5.35 -23.72
C VAL A 158 13.99 -5.95 -24.29
N LEU A 159 13.97 -7.26 -24.53
CA LEU A 159 15.03 -7.98 -25.23
C LEU A 159 14.70 -8.06 -26.71
N SER A 160 15.74 -8.05 -27.53
CA SER A 160 15.64 -8.16 -28.98
C SER A 160 16.80 -9.01 -29.50
N GLY A 161 16.57 -9.79 -30.55
CA GLY A 161 17.59 -10.65 -31.13
C GLY A 161 17.04 -11.55 -32.22
N ALA A 162 17.90 -12.36 -32.81
CA ALA A 162 17.47 -13.40 -33.73
C ALA A 162 16.58 -14.42 -33.02
N ASP A 163 15.63 -15.05 -33.73
CA ASP A 163 14.57 -15.87 -33.13
C ASP A 163 15.12 -16.95 -32.18
N GLY A 164 16.12 -17.72 -32.62
CA GLY A 164 16.73 -18.79 -31.80
C GLY A 164 17.44 -18.27 -30.54
N PRO A 165 18.40 -17.33 -30.65
CA PRO A 165 19.04 -16.72 -29.48
C PRO A 165 18.06 -16.03 -28.52
N LEU A 166 17.02 -15.37 -29.05
CA LEU A 166 15.97 -14.73 -28.26
C LEU A 166 15.17 -15.77 -27.48
N ASP A 167 14.67 -16.82 -28.14
CA ASP A 167 13.92 -17.90 -27.50
C ASP A 167 14.75 -18.54 -26.38
N ALA A 168 16.04 -18.81 -26.62
CA ALA A 168 16.94 -19.35 -25.60
C ALA A 168 17.13 -18.41 -24.40
N ALA A 169 17.24 -17.10 -24.63
CA ALA A 169 17.32 -16.12 -23.56
C ALA A 169 16.01 -16.05 -22.74
N LEU A 170 14.86 -16.13 -23.41
CA LEU A 170 13.55 -16.12 -22.76
C LEU A 170 13.27 -17.40 -21.97
N GLU A 171 13.68 -18.56 -22.48
CA GLU A 171 13.67 -19.83 -21.76
C GLU A 171 14.54 -19.76 -20.51
N LEU A 172 15.73 -19.14 -20.59
CA LEU A 172 16.60 -18.95 -19.43
C LEU A 172 15.94 -18.09 -18.35
N VAL A 173 15.35 -16.95 -18.75
CA VAL A 173 14.59 -16.08 -17.84
C VAL A 173 13.45 -16.84 -17.16
N THR A 174 12.69 -17.61 -17.94
CA THR A 174 11.56 -18.41 -17.44
C THR A 174 12.03 -19.53 -16.50
N ALA A 175 13.09 -20.25 -16.86
CA ALA A 175 13.63 -21.36 -16.06
C ALA A 175 14.23 -20.91 -14.72
N ARG A 176 14.63 -19.65 -14.61
CA ARG A 176 15.15 -19.04 -13.39
C ARG A 176 14.09 -18.29 -12.58
N ASP A 177 12.84 -18.26 -13.06
CA ASP A 177 11.71 -17.54 -12.45
C ASP A 177 12.02 -16.05 -12.15
N LEU A 178 12.77 -15.41 -13.06
CA LEU A 178 13.25 -14.02 -12.85
C LEU A 178 12.23 -12.96 -13.24
N GLY A 179 11.29 -13.27 -14.12
CA GLY A 179 10.30 -12.31 -14.59
C GLY A 179 9.36 -12.92 -15.62
N ARG A 180 8.24 -12.22 -15.84
CA ARG A 180 7.23 -12.59 -16.83
C ARG A 180 7.71 -12.18 -18.22
N VAL A 181 7.77 -13.14 -19.13
CA VAL A 181 8.10 -12.92 -20.54
C VAL A 181 6.83 -12.63 -21.35
N MET A 182 6.86 -11.58 -22.16
CA MET A 182 5.77 -11.16 -23.03
C MET A 182 6.31 -10.86 -24.44
N PRO A 183 6.08 -11.74 -25.43
CA PRO A 183 6.45 -11.47 -26.82
C PRO A 183 5.76 -10.22 -27.36
N LEU A 184 6.48 -9.38 -28.09
CA LEU A 184 5.93 -8.17 -28.70
C LEU A 184 5.54 -8.45 -30.16
N PRO A 185 4.38 -7.97 -30.63
CA PRO A 185 3.89 -8.21 -31.99
C PRO A 185 4.60 -7.29 -32.99
N VAL A 186 5.90 -7.49 -33.19
CA VAL A 186 6.76 -6.74 -34.11
C VAL A 186 7.44 -7.66 -35.11
N SER A 187 7.80 -7.12 -36.26
CA SER A 187 8.33 -7.88 -37.40
C SER A 187 9.84 -8.11 -37.37
N GLY A 188 10.56 -7.55 -36.39
CA GLY A 188 12.02 -7.62 -36.33
C GLY A 188 12.59 -7.25 -34.96
N ALA A 189 13.90 -7.50 -34.79
CA ALA A 189 14.67 -7.18 -33.60
C ALA A 189 15.10 -5.70 -33.58
N PHE A 190 14.17 -4.78 -33.32
CA PHE A 190 14.46 -3.34 -33.31
C PHE A 190 15.33 -2.93 -32.12
N HIS A 191 16.08 -1.83 -32.27
CA HIS A 191 17.00 -1.30 -31.24
C HIS A 191 18.09 -2.30 -30.84
N SER A 192 18.59 -3.04 -31.83
CA SER A 192 19.61 -4.09 -31.67
C SER A 192 20.69 -3.98 -32.73
N ARG A 193 21.79 -4.71 -32.53
CA ARG A 193 22.89 -4.81 -33.52
C ARG A 193 22.41 -5.29 -34.89
N LEU A 194 21.29 -6.01 -34.96
CA LEU A 194 20.71 -6.49 -36.23
C LEU A 194 20.11 -5.36 -37.07
N MET A 195 19.94 -4.15 -36.51
CA MET A 195 19.49 -2.97 -37.24
C MET A 195 20.64 -2.08 -37.76
N THR A 196 21.91 -2.42 -37.54
CA THR A 196 23.07 -1.58 -37.88
C THR A 196 23.05 -1.10 -39.35
N ASP A 197 22.69 -1.97 -40.30
CA ASP A 197 22.64 -1.59 -41.72
C ASP A 197 21.46 -0.65 -42.02
N ALA A 198 20.32 -0.84 -41.35
CA ALA A 198 19.18 0.08 -41.43
C ALA A 198 19.54 1.45 -40.84
N ALA A 199 20.27 1.49 -39.72
CA ALA A 199 20.78 2.71 -39.09
C ALA A 199 21.68 3.49 -40.05
N ARG A 200 22.66 2.83 -40.69
CA ARG A 200 23.56 3.44 -41.69
C ARG A 200 22.85 3.94 -42.95
N GLU A 201 21.82 3.22 -43.41
CA GLU A 201 20.99 3.70 -44.52
C GLU A 201 20.15 4.92 -44.12
N PHE A 202 19.64 4.93 -42.89
CA PHE A 202 18.81 6.02 -42.40
C PHE A 202 19.61 7.28 -42.08
N GLU A 203 20.85 7.15 -41.58
CA GLU A 203 21.77 8.27 -41.36
C GLU A 203 21.94 9.13 -42.63
N LYS A 204 22.03 8.49 -43.80
CA LYS A 204 22.12 9.19 -45.09
C LYS A 204 20.89 10.02 -45.40
N VAL A 205 19.71 9.53 -45.03
CA VAL A 205 18.43 10.23 -45.18
C VAL A 205 18.35 11.39 -44.21
N LEU A 206 18.78 11.19 -42.96
CA LEU A 206 18.82 12.24 -41.94
C LEU A 206 19.79 13.37 -42.32
N ALA A 207 20.92 13.05 -42.94
CA ALA A 207 21.90 14.03 -43.40
C ALA A 207 21.39 14.97 -44.52
N GLU A 208 20.29 14.62 -45.18
CA GLU A 208 19.63 15.45 -46.21
C GLU A 208 18.59 16.41 -45.62
N VAL A 209 18.32 16.33 -44.32
CA VAL A 209 17.32 17.16 -43.63
C VAL A 209 18.00 18.29 -42.84
N ASP A 210 17.55 19.51 -43.08
CA ASP A 210 17.94 20.68 -42.29
C ASP A 210 17.11 20.74 -41.00
N PHE A 211 17.66 20.19 -39.91
CA PHE A 211 17.03 20.27 -38.59
C PHE A 211 17.23 21.65 -37.96
N ALA A 212 16.14 22.29 -37.55
CA ALA A 212 16.20 23.48 -36.71
C ALA A 212 16.57 23.11 -35.26
N PRO A 213 17.22 24.00 -34.51
CA PRO A 213 17.48 23.77 -33.09
C PRO A 213 16.15 23.65 -32.31
N PRO A 214 16.05 22.74 -31.32
CA PRO A 214 14.82 22.56 -30.55
C PRO A 214 14.42 23.83 -29.78
N ALA A 215 13.20 24.33 -30.02
CA ALA A 215 12.64 25.47 -29.27
C ALA A 215 12.21 25.06 -27.84
N THR A 216 11.84 23.79 -27.67
CA THR A 216 11.60 23.15 -26.38
C THR A 216 12.61 22.01 -26.23
N PRO A 217 13.23 21.82 -25.05
CA PRO A 217 14.14 20.70 -24.82
C PRO A 217 13.49 19.33 -25.15
N VAL A 218 14.10 18.60 -26.09
CA VAL A 218 13.69 17.25 -26.50
C VAL A 218 14.62 16.24 -25.86
N ILE A 219 14.12 15.27 -25.09
CA ILE A 219 14.96 14.22 -24.48
C ILE A 219 15.25 13.12 -25.50
N ALA A 220 16.54 12.88 -25.76
CA ALA A 220 16.98 11.89 -26.74
C ALA A 220 16.97 10.47 -26.16
N ASN A 221 16.45 9.49 -26.91
CA ASN A 221 16.28 8.11 -26.40
C ASN A 221 17.62 7.39 -26.09
N VAL A 222 18.69 7.68 -26.86
CA VAL A 222 20.00 7.01 -26.75
C VAL A 222 20.81 7.51 -25.54
N THR A 223 20.67 8.78 -25.19
CA THR A 223 21.46 9.42 -24.13
C THR A 223 20.65 9.72 -22.88
N ALA A 224 19.31 9.69 -22.96
CA ALA A 224 18.40 10.18 -21.94
C ALA A 224 18.69 11.62 -21.50
N ARG A 225 19.20 12.46 -22.40
CA ARG A 225 19.51 13.88 -22.17
C ARG A 225 18.93 14.75 -23.29
N PRO A 226 18.73 16.06 -23.08
CA PRO A 226 18.29 16.96 -24.13
C PRO A 226 19.20 16.90 -25.35
N TYR A 227 18.63 17.07 -26.54
CA TYR A 227 19.41 17.26 -27.76
C TYR A 227 20.31 18.50 -27.67
N GLU A 228 21.59 18.32 -27.98
CA GLU A 228 22.50 19.41 -28.32
C GLU A 228 22.27 19.85 -29.78
N ALA A 229 22.58 21.10 -30.11
CA ALA A 229 22.20 21.73 -31.38
C ALA A 229 22.71 21.01 -32.64
N ASP A 230 23.82 20.26 -32.56
CA ASP A 230 24.43 19.50 -33.66
C ASP A 230 24.28 17.97 -33.52
N GLY A 231 23.53 17.50 -32.52
CA GLY A 231 23.43 16.08 -32.17
C GLY A 231 22.32 15.30 -32.88
N ILE A 232 21.38 15.97 -33.56
CA ILE A 232 20.10 15.36 -34.00
C ILE A 232 20.30 14.18 -34.96
N VAL A 233 21.05 14.40 -36.04
CA VAL A 233 21.27 13.37 -37.08
C VAL A 233 21.93 12.12 -36.50
N ARG A 234 23.01 12.30 -35.74
CA ARG A 234 23.76 11.19 -35.15
C ARG A 234 22.87 10.39 -34.18
N LEU A 235 22.20 11.04 -33.24
CA LEU A 235 21.43 10.36 -32.21
C LEU A 235 20.18 9.66 -32.79
N LEU A 236 19.55 10.21 -33.83
CA LEU A 236 18.44 9.53 -34.52
C LEU A 236 18.90 8.32 -35.36
N ALA A 237 20.11 8.37 -35.92
CA ALA A 237 20.71 7.21 -36.59
C ALA A 237 21.04 6.10 -35.56
N ASP A 238 21.76 6.46 -34.49
CA ASP A 238 22.10 5.55 -33.38
C ASP A 238 20.83 4.96 -32.73
N GLN A 239 19.73 5.72 -32.68
CA GLN A 239 18.47 5.25 -32.11
C GLN A 239 17.96 3.96 -32.74
N ILE A 240 18.24 3.69 -34.02
CA ILE A 240 17.72 2.52 -34.72
C ILE A 240 18.35 1.20 -34.21
N ASP A 241 19.63 1.22 -33.82
CA ASP A 241 20.39 0.03 -33.39
C ASP A 241 20.86 0.07 -31.93
N SER A 242 20.56 1.16 -31.21
CA SER A 242 20.89 1.35 -29.79
C SER A 242 19.66 1.30 -28.88
N SER A 243 19.89 0.99 -27.61
CA SER A 243 18.84 0.90 -26.60
C SER A 243 18.08 2.21 -26.39
N VAL A 244 16.77 2.12 -26.25
CA VAL A 244 15.90 3.20 -25.79
C VAL A 244 15.96 3.30 -24.26
N ARG A 245 16.62 4.32 -23.74
CA ARG A 245 16.80 4.56 -22.30
C ARG A 245 15.63 5.37 -21.73
N TRP A 246 14.43 4.79 -21.80
CA TRP A 246 13.20 5.48 -21.43
C TRP A 246 13.10 5.73 -19.92
N SER A 247 13.44 4.75 -19.09
CA SER A 247 13.42 4.89 -17.63
C SER A 247 14.30 6.04 -17.16
N GLU A 248 15.51 6.15 -17.72
CA GLU A 248 16.43 7.26 -17.44
C GLU A 248 15.94 8.59 -18.02
N SER A 249 15.29 8.58 -19.19
CA SER A 249 14.68 9.78 -19.77
C SER A 249 13.59 10.33 -18.86
N MET A 250 12.75 9.47 -18.30
CA MET A 250 11.72 9.87 -17.34
C MET A 250 12.34 10.32 -16.02
N ALA A 251 13.39 9.65 -15.53
CA ALA A 251 14.11 10.09 -14.35
C ALA A 251 14.72 11.49 -14.54
N TYR A 252 15.33 11.75 -15.69
CA TYR A 252 15.84 13.08 -16.04
C TYR A 252 14.74 14.14 -15.95
N LEU A 253 13.54 13.89 -16.48
CA LEU A 253 12.43 14.82 -16.39
C LEU A 253 12.00 15.08 -14.92
N VAL A 254 11.92 14.03 -14.09
CA VAL A 254 11.63 14.19 -12.65
C VAL A 254 12.70 15.04 -11.96
N ASP A 255 13.98 14.77 -12.24
CA ASP A 255 15.12 15.49 -11.65
C ASP A 255 15.14 16.97 -12.01
N HIS A 256 14.58 17.32 -13.16
CA HIS A 256 14.48 18.69 -13.66
C HIS A 256 13.11 19.33 -13.33
N GLY A 257 12.41 18.78 -12.35
CA GLY A 257 11.25 19.39 -11.72
C GLY A 257 9.94 19.23 -12.49
N VAL A 258 9.86 18.32 -13.48
CA VAL A 258 8.59 17.96 -14.13
C VAL A 258 7.70 17.23 -13.13
N THR A 259 6.54 17.80 -12.86
CA THR A 259 5.57 17.27 -11.90
C THR A 259 4.41 16.55 -12.58
N GLU A 260 4.13 16.91 -13.84
CA GLU A 260 3.01 16.38 -14.62
C GLU A 260 3.45 16.06 -16.05
N THR A 261 2.87 15.02 -16.63
CA THR A 261 3.05 14.67 -18.04
C THR A 261 1.71 14.56 -18.75
N VAL A 262 1.72 14.88 -20.03
CA VAL A 262 0.57 14.70 -20.93
C VAL A 262 1.00 13.79 -22.06
N GLU A 263 0.42 12.61 -22.14
CA GLU A 263 0.61 11.70 -23.28
C GLU A 263 -0.24 12.17 -24.46
N LEU A 264 0.40 12.42 -25.60
CA LEU A 264 -0.22 12.95 -26.81
C LEU A 264 -0.03 11.94 -27.95
N GLY A 265 -1.11 11.30 -28.36
CA GLY A 265 -1.08 10.23 -29.35
C GLY A 265 -2.11 9.14 -29.03
N PRO A 266 -2.09 8.01 -29.75
CA PRO A 266 -2.92 6.87 -29.41
C PRO A 266 -2.39 6.13 -28.17
N GLY A 267 -3.28 5.56 -27.35
CA GLY A 267 -2.92 4.77 -26.18
C GLY A 267 -2.60 5.55 -24.90
N THR A 268 -2.15 4.83 -23.86
CA THR A 268 -1.89 5.35 -22.50
C THR A 268 -0.64 4.73 -21.85
N VAL A 269 0.25 4.15 -22.66
CA VAL A 269 1.40 3.35 -22.20
C VAL A 269 2.43 4.24 -21.49
N LEU A 270 2.70 5.44 -22.01
CA LEU A 270 3.71 6.32 -21.45
C LEU A 270 3.28 6.93 -20.12
N THR A 271 1.98 7.13 -19.92
CA THR A 271 1.41 7.55 -18.63
C THR A 271 1.73 6.53 -17.54
N SER A 272 1.64 5.23 -17.84
CA SER A 272 2.01 4.17 -16.90
C SER A 272 3.50 4.16 -16.59
N LEU A 273 4.35 4.29 -17.63
CA LEU A 273 5.81 4.33 -17.48
C LEU A 273 6.29 5.58 -16.71
N TRP A 274 5.66 6.73 -16.94
CA TRP A 274 5.92 7.96 -16.18
C TRP A 274 5.61 7.77 -14.69
N ARG A 275 4.44 7.20 -14.36
CA ARG A 275 4.09 6.90 -12.96
C ARG A 275 5.10 5.95 -12.32
N SER A 276 5.64 5.00 -13.08
CA SER A 276 6.72 4.11 -12.63
C SER A 276 7.99 4.89 -12.32
N ALA A 277 8.43 5.76 -13.24
CA ALA A 277 9.58 6.63 -13.01
C ALA A 277 9.39 7.56 -11.80
N GLN A 278 8.21 8.15 -11.59
CA GLN A 278 7.95 8.95 -10.39
C GLN A 278 8.11 8.14 -9.09
N ARG A 279 7.76 6.84 -9.09
CA ARG A 279 7.99 5.94 -7.94
C ARG A 279 9.47 5.58 -7.77
N THR A 280 10.25 5.47 -8.84
CA THR A 280 11.68 5.11 -8.79
C THR A 280 12.59 6.32 -8.55
N THR A 281 12.30 7.47 -9.12
CA THR A 281 13.12 8.68 -9.01
C THR A 281 12.88 9.42 -7.70
N SER A 282 11.69 9.28 -7.10
CA SER A 282 11.47 9.62 -5.68
C SER A 282 12.32 8.77 -4.72
N VAL A 283 12.88 7.65 -5.19
CA VAL A 283 13.86 6.83 -4.49
C VAL A 283 15.31 7.19 -4.87
N ALA A 284 15.56 7.87 -6.00
CA ALA A 284 16.89 7.99 -6.61
C ALA A 284 17.49 9.42 -6.75
N THR A 285 16.75 10.53 -6.60
CA THR A 285 17.35 11.87 -6.77
C THR A 285 16.97 12.92 -5.71
N ARG A 286 17.96 13.18 -4.85
CA ARG A 286 18.35 14.55 -4.49
C ARG A 286 19.69 14.82 -5.16
N PRO A 287 19.79 15.71 -6.16
CA PRO A 287 21.08 16.31 -6.51
C PRO A 287 21.33 17.50 -5.58
N ALA A 288 22.44 17.43 -4.87
CA ALA A 288 23.03 18.57 -4.19
C ALA A 288 23.72 19.48 -5.23
N GLY A 289 23.45 20.79 -5.14
CA GLY A 289 24.44 21.81 -5.43
C GLY A 289 24.21 22.71 -6.64
N ALA A 290 23.73 23.93 -6.38
CA ALA A 290 24.25 25.13 -7.04
C ALA A 290 24.56 26.19 -5.97
N ALA A 291 25.78 26.12 -5.43
CA ALA A 291 26.55 27.28 -4.98
C ALA A 291 27.99 26.82 -4.76
N HIS A 292 28.88 27.23 -5.66
CA HIS A 292 30.31 27.22 -5.41
C HIS A 292 30.62 28.20 -4.27
N ASP A 293 31.19 27.70 -3.17
CA ASP A 293 32.39 28.31 -2.59
C ASP A 293 33.16 27.27 -1.75
N ASP A 294 34.48 27.46 -1.70
CA ASP A 294 35.54 26.47 -1.55
C ASP A 294 35.56 25.56 -0.29
N GLY A 295 35.98 24.31 -0.52
CA GLY A 295 36.91 23.58 0.35
C GLY A 295 36.37 22.86 1.60
N ALA A 296 35.87 21.63 1.43
CA ALA A 296 36.21 20.45 2.25
C ALA A 296 35.32 19.25 1.89
N THR A 297 35.96 18.09 1.76
CA THR A 297 35.40 16.75 1.54
C THR A 297 34.15 16.41 2.38
N ARG A 298 33.04 15.99 1.74
CA ARG A 298 32.05 15.05 2.31
C ARG A 298 31.19 14.37 1.21
N ARG A 299 31.03 13.06 1.34
CA ARG A 299 30.06 12.21 0.63
C ARG A 299 28.74 12.31 1.42
N ASP A 300 27.62 12.68 0.80
CA ASP A 300 26.31 12.71 1.46
C ASP A 300 25.43 11.55 0.96
N GLY A 301 25.06 10.66 1.89
CA GLY A 301 24.13 9.53 1.67
C GLY A 301 22.66 9.93 1.80
N LEU A 302 21.75 9.05 1.35
CA LEU A 302 20.31 9.16 1.54
C LEU A 302 20.00 9.27 3.05
N ALA A 303 19.45 10.39 3.51
CA ALA A 303 19.07 10.56 4.92
C ALA A 303 17.75 9.84 5.18
N ILE A 304 17.78 8.71 5.90
CA ILE A 304 16.59 8.06 6.43
C ILE A 304 16.06 8.92 7.57
N THR A 305 14.79 9.34 7.51
CA THR A 305 14.13 10.17 8.53
C THR A 305 12.81 9.54 8.96
N ALA A 306 12.27 9.94 10.11
CA ALA A 306 10.96 9.48 10.57
C ALA A 306 9.85 9.67 9.51
N GLY A 307 9.92 10.76 8.74
CA GLY A 307 8.97 11.08 7.68
C GLY A 307 9.18 10.29 6.38
N SER A 308 10.33 9.62 6.19
CA SER A 308 10.56 8.74 5.04
C SER A 308 10.18 7.28 5.31
N LEU A 309 9.90 6.90 6.56
CA LEU A 309 9.47 5.54 6.91
C LEU A 309 8.00 5.32 6.52
N GLY A 310 7.74 4.20 5.85
CA GLY A 310 6.42 3.83 5.36
C GLY A 310 5.89 4.69 4.21
N SER A 311 4.65 4.42 3.83
CA SER A 311 3.98 4.97 2.65
C SER A 311 3.65 6.46 2.80
N SER A 312 4.13 7.27 1.87
CA SER A 312 3.69 8.65 1.70
C SER A 312 2.22 8.76 1.32
N GLY A 313 1.70 7.78 0.58
CA GLY A 313 0.27 7.70 0.24
C GLY A 313 -0.59 7.50 1.49
N PHE A 314 -0.17 6.65 2.43
CA PHE A 314 -0.86 6.51 3.72
C PHE A 314 -0.92 7.83 4.47
N ARG A 315 0.23 8.53 4.55
CA ARG A 315 0.33 9.85 5.19
C ARG A 315 -0.60 10.88 4.57
N HIS A 316 -0.65 10.92 3.24
CA HIS A 316 -1.54 11.81 2.49
C HIS A 316 -3.02 11.48 2.75
N ASP A 317 -3.40 10.20 2.59
CA ASP A 317 -4.79 9.77 2.65
C ASP A 317 -5.44 9.91 4.04
N TYR A 318 -4.64 9.77 5.10
CA TYR A 318 -5.08 9.97 6.49
C TYR A 318 -4.76 11.36 7.04
N GLY A 319 -4.04 12.21 6.28
CA GLY A 319 -3.61 13.52 6.75
C GLY A 319 -2.69 13.46 7.96
N VAL A 320 -1.75 12.51 7.97
CA VAL A 320 -0.79 12.31 9.07
C VAL A 320 0.65 12.55 8.64
N ARG A 321 1.50 12.99 9.56
CA ARG A 321 2.90 13.34 9.26
C ARG A 321 3.88 12.16 9.26
N THR A 322 3.53 11.04 9.90
CA THR A 322 4.31 9.80 9.90
C THR A 322 3.40 8.60 9.66
N ALA A 323 3.94 7.51 9.11
CA ALA A 323 3.19 6.27 8.87
C ALA A 323 3.06 5.44 10.16
N TYR A 324 2.49 6.05 11.19
CA TYR A 324 2.35 5.50 12.54
C TYR A 324 0.91 5.65 13.03
N VAL A 325 0.39 4.60 13.66
CA VAL A 325 -0.97 4.51 14.18
C VAL A 325 -0.96 4.04 15.63
N ALA A 326 -1.73 4.69 16.49
CA ALA A 326 -2.14 4.09 17.76
C ALA A 326 -3.43 3.29 17.54
N GLY A 327 -3.32 1.96 17.65
CA GLY A 327 -4.45 1.05 17.51
C GLY A 327 -5.47 1.20 18.63
N SER A 328 -6.68 0.72 18.40
CA SER A 328 -7.70 0.77 19.44
C SER A 328 -7.44 -0.24 20.56
N MET A 329 -7.95 0.08 21.75
CA MET A 329 -7.91 -0.78 22.93
C MET A 329 -9.28 -0.67 23.61
N TYR A 330 -9.94 -1.81 23.81
CA TYR A 330 -11.35 -1.95 24.22
C TYR A 330 -11.72 -1.18 25.51
N HIS A 331 -13.01 -1.02 25.77
CA HIS A 331 -13.59 -0.27 26.89
C HIS A 331 -13.05 1.16 27.06
N GLY A 332 -12.71 1.82 25.95
CA GLY A 332 -12.18 3.18 25.98
C GLY A 332 -10.77 3.30 26.55
N ILE A 333 -10.01 2.20 26.68
CA ILE A 333 -8.58 2.25 27.04
C ILE A 333 -7.82 3.11 26.02
N ALA A 334 -8.11 2.94 24.73
CA ALA A 334 -7.75 3.94 23.72
C ALA A 334 -8.76 5.09 23.81
N SER A 335 -8.51 5.97 24.79
CA SER A 335 -9.46 6.97 25.27
C SER A 335 -9.67 8.14 24.32
N THR A 336 -10.62 9.00 24.66
CA THR A 336 -10.82 10.29 23.98
C THR A 336 -9.57 11.17 24.07
N ASP A 337 -8.87 11.16 25.20
CA ASP A 337 -7.67 11.97 25.43
C ASP A 337 -6.48 11.46 24.61
N LEU A 338 -6.33 10.14 24.50
CA LEU A 338 -5.29 9.51 23.69
C LEU A 338 -5.48 9.85 22.21
N VAL A 339 -6.69 9.65 21.70
CA VAL A 339 -7.03 9.94 20.30
C VAL A 339 -6.89 11.43 20.01
N ALA A 340 -7.33 12.30 20.92
CA ALA A 340 -7.18 13.74 20.76
C ALA A 340 -5.71 14.20 20.83
N ALA A 341 -4.88 13.57 21.65
CA ALA A 341 -3.44 13.85 21.69
C ALA A 341 -2.76 13.46 20.36
N MET A 342 -3.06 12.25 19.84
CA MET A 342 -2.57 11.80 18.54
C MET A 342 -3.00 12.74 17.41
N GLY A 343 -4.30 13.06 17.33
CA GLY A 343 -4.84 13.94 16.29
C GLY A 343 -4.24 15.36 16.31
N ARG A 344 -4.08 15.96 17.49
CA ARG A 344 -3.42 17.29 17.64
C ARG A 344 -1.96 17.26 17.20
N ALA A 345 -1.29 16.13 17.35
CA ALA A 345 0.08 15.94 16.90
C ALA A 345 0.19 15.60 15.40
N GLY A 346 -0.91 15.57 14.65
CA GLY A 346 -0.91 15.16 13.23
C GLY A 346 -0.64 13.66 13.04
N LEU A 347 -1.05 12.83 13.99
CA LEU A 347 -0.96 11.38 13.98
C LEU A 347 -2.36 10.75 14.01
N LEU A 348 -2.46 9.45 13.73
CA LEU A 348 -3.72 8.72 13.76
C LEU A 348 -3.84 7.87 15.03
N GLY A 349 -4.97 8.00 15.73
CA GLY A 349 -5.38 7.10 16.81
C GLY A 349 -6.81 6.62 16.60
N PHE A 350 -7.08 5.37 16.97
CA PHE A 350 -8.42 4.77 16.92
C PHE A 350 -9.04 4.68 18.31
N PHE A 351 -10.22 5.28 18.49
CA PHE A 351 -10.96 5.19 19.75
C PHE A 351 -11.46 3.76 20.00
N GLY A 352 -11.27 3.28 21.24
CA GLY A 352 -11.62 1.94 21.70
C GLY A 352 -13.09 1.75 22.03
N SER A 353 -13.96 1.73 21.02
CA SER A 353 -15.41 1.56 21.19
C SER A 353 -15.84 0.15 21.64
N GLY A 354 -15.00 -0.87 21.43
CA GLY A 354 -15.32 -2.26 21.75
C GLY A 354 -15.74 -2.45 23.22
N GLY A 355 -16.91 -3.04 23.45
CA GLY A 355 -17.44 -3.27 24.80
C GLY A 355 -18.10 -2.06 25.47
N LEU A 356 -18.22 -0.91 24.79
CA LEU A 356 -18.98 0.25 25.27
C LEU A 356 -20.41 0.26 24.71
N PRO A 357 -21.40 0.73 25.48
CA PRO A 357 -22.72 1.09 24.98
C PRO A 357 -22.66 2.16 23.88
N VAL A 358 -23.62 2.14 22.94
CA VAL A 358 -23.69 3.09 21.81
C VAL A 358 -23.74 4.54 22.29
N ASP A 359 -24.46 4.84 23.38
CA ASP A 359 -24.57 6.19 23.95
C ASP A 359 -23.21 6.70 24.47
N ASP A 360 -22.40 5.83 25.07
CA ASP A 360 -21.06 6.18 25.56
C ASP A 360 -20.11 6.42 24.39
N VAL A 361 -20.23 5.63 23.31
CA VAL A 361 -19.49 5.86 22.06
C VAL A 361 -19.88 7.22 21.44
N ASP A 362 -21.17 7.59 21.46
CA ASP A 362 -21.64 8.88 20.96
C ASP A 362 -21.10 10.07 21.77
N ALA A 363 -21.07 9.94 23.10
CA ALA A 363 -20.48 10.92 24.00
C ALA A 363 -18.96 11.07 23.77
N ALA A 364 -18.26 9.95 23.57
CA ALA A 364 -16.83 9.94 23.26
C ALA A 364 -16.54 10.62 21.91
N LEU A 365 -17.31 10.30 20.87
CA LEU A 365 -17.22 10.94 19.55
C LEU A 365 -17.42 12.46 19.65
N THR A 366 -18.43 12.88 20.40
CA THR A 366 -18.69 14.31 20.63
C THR A 366 -17.48 14.99 21.29
N THR A 367 -16.82 14.32 22.23
CA THR A 367 -15.64 14.84 22.92
C THR A 367 -14.44 14.97 21.98
N ILE A 368 -14.16 13.93 21.19
CA ILE A 368 -13.06 13.91 20.21
C ILE A 368 -13.26 15.00 19.15
N GLN A 369 -14.47 15.11 18.59
CA GLN A 369 -14.79 16.10 17.56
C GLN A 369 -14.70 17.54 18.08
N ARG A 370 -15.09 17.80 19.34
CA ARG A 370 -14.87 19.11 19.95
C ARG A 370 -13.38 19.42 20.13
N ALA A 371 -12.58 18.42 20.48
CA ALA A 371 -11.15 18.60 20.74
C ALA A 371 -10.32 18.80 19.47
N LEU A 372 -10.71 18.19 18.34
CA LEU A 372 -9.96 18.22 17.09
C LEU A 372 -10.57 19.13 16.01
N GLY A 373 -11.83 19.53 16.16
CA GLY A 373 -12.57 20.28 15.14
C GLY A 373 -13.13 19.37 14.03
N ALA A 374 -13.84 19.99 13.08
CA ALA A 374 -14.56 19.27 12.01
C ALA A 374 -13.63 18.49 11.06
N ASP A 375 -12.42 19.01 10.82
CA ASP A 375 -11.43 18.40 9.92
C ASP A 375 -10.42 17.50 10.66
N GLY A 376 -10.59 17.33 11.97
CA GLY A 376 -9.70 16.55 12.82
C GLY A 376 -9.45 15.12 12.32
N THR A 377 -8.20 14.66 12.41
CA THR A 377 -7.83 13.29 12.08
C THR A 377 -8.01 12.39 13.30
N TYR A 378 -8.96 11.46 13.22
CA TYR A 378 -9.17 10.40 14.20
C TYR A 378 -9.90 9.23 13.55
N GLY A 379 -9.76 8.05 14.14
CA GLY A 379 -10.56 6.89 13.78
C GLY A 379 -11.30 6.31 14.97
N VAL A 380 -12.19 5.35 14.69
CA VAL A 380 -12.95 4.62 15.71
C VAL A 380 -12.89 3.13 15.41
N ASN A 381 -12.79 2.30 16.44
CA ASN A 381 -12.90 0.87 16.26
C ASN A 381 -14.33 0.46 15.87
N LEU A 382 -14.43 -0.58 15.06
CA LEU A 382 -15.68 -1.30 14.80
C LEU A 382 -15.38 -2.79 14.92
N LEU A 383 -15.99 -3.44 15.91
CA LEU A 383 -15.85 -4.89 16.12
C LEU A 383 -16.97 -5.63 15.42
N CYS A 384 -16.63 -6.77 14.83
CA CYS A 384 -17.64 -7.74 14.42
C CYS A 384 -18.22 -8.43 15.66
N THR A 385 -19.51 -8.20 15.93
CA THR A 385 -20.25 -8.86 17.03
C THR A 385 -21.24 -9.86 16.47
N LEU A 386 -20.76 -11.09 16.19
CA LEU A 386 -21.57 -12.16 15.58
C LEU A 386 -22.79 -12.58 16.41
N ASP A 387 -22.68 -12.46 17.72
CA ASP A 387 -23.72 -12.77 18.70
C ASP A 387 -24.74 -11.63 18.87
N ASN A 388 -24.38 -10.40 18.50
CA ASN A 388 -25.27 -9.24 18.47
C ASN A 388 -25.10 -8.40 17.19
N PRO A 389 -25.63 -8.86 16.04
CA PRO A 389 -25.55 -8.11 14.78
C PRO A 389 -26.25 -6.75 14.79
N THR A 390 -27.17 -6.53 15.73
CA THR A 390 -27.88 -5.25 15.88
C THR A 390 -26.92 -4.15 16.34
N LEU A 391 -26.02 -4.46 17.27
CA LEU A 391 -25.05 -3.49 17.78
C LEU A 391 -24.14 -2.91 16.68
N GLU A 392 -23.66 -3.77 15.77
CA GLU A 392 -22.84 -3.33 14.64
C GLU A 392 -23.62 -2.35 13.73
N ASN A 393 -24.91 -2.61 13.48
CA ASN A 393 -25.76 -1.70 12.72
C ASN A 393 -25.96 -0.35 13.43
N GLU A 394 -26.23 -0.37 14.74
CA GLU A 394 -26.43 0.85 15.54
C GLU A 394 -25.17 1.73 15.56
N LEU A 395 -23.99 1.11 15.69
CA LEU A 395 -22.70 1.79 15.62
C LEU A 395 -22.44 2.37 14.22
N VAL A 396 -22.72 1.61 13.16
CA VAL A 396 -22.60 2.13 11.78
C VAL A 396 -23.52 3.32 11.55
N ASP A 397 -24.78 3.25 12.00
CA ASP A 397 -25.71 4.36 11.91
C ASP A 397 -25.21 5.58 12.69
N LEU A 398 -24.65 5.37 13.88
CA LEU A 398 -24.02 6.42 14.67
C LEU A 398 -22.83 7.05 13.93
N TYR A 399 -21.94 6.24 13.37
CA TYR A 399 -20.72 6.70 12.69
C TYR A 399 -21.04 7.49 11.43
N LEU A 400 -22.04 7.06 10.65
CA LEU A 400 -22.54 7.82 9.50
C LEU A 400 -23.15 9.16 9.94
N ARG A 401 -23.98 9.18 10.99
CA ARG A 401 -24.56 10.44 11.52
C ARG A 401 -23.50 11.41 12.03
N ARG A 402 -22.42 10.90 12.63
CA ARG A 402 -21.32 11.71 13.16
C ARG A 402 -20.26 12.06 12.13
N GLY A 403 -20.33 11.52 10.90
CA GLY A 403 -19.34 11.79 9.86
C GLY A 403 -17.96 11.21 10.17
N VAL A 404 -17.90 10.06 10.85
CA VAL A 404 -16.64 9.34 11.10
C VAL A 404 -16.07 8.88 9.76
N ARG A 405 -14.82 9.28 9.44
CA ARG A 405 -14.17 8.98 8.15
C ARG A 405 -13.37 7.68 8.15
N PHE A 406 -12.84 7.30 9.30
CA PHE A 406 -11.89 6.19 9.45
C PHE A 406 -12.38 5.20 10.50
N VAL A 407 -12.44 3.92 10.14
CA VAL A 407 -12.66 2.83 11.09
C VAL A 407 -11.52 1.83 11.08
N GLU A 408 -11.18 1.34 12.27
CA GLU A 408 -10.37 0.14 12.43
C GLU A 408 -11.34 -1.04 12.56
N ALA A 409 -11.41 -1.88 11.53
CA ALA A 409 -12.24 -3.08 11.53
C ALA A 409 -11.45 -4.25 12.11
N ALA A 410 -11.89 -4.79 13.24
CA ALA A 410 -11.22 -5.89 13.93
C ALA A 410 -12.20 -7.01 14.30
N ALA A 411 -11.67 -8.23 14.50
CA ALA A 411 -12.42 -9.44 14.81
C ALA A 411 -13.43 -9.90 13.72
N TYR A 412 -13.28 -9.44 12.47
CA TYR A 412 -14.12 -9.86 11.35
C TYR A 412 -13.66 -11.22 10.78
N PRO A 413 -14.46 -12.29 10.85
CA PRO A 413 -14.18 -13.53 10.10
C PRO A 413 -14.56 -13.42 8.61
N HIS A 414 -15.44 -12.49 8.28
CA HIS A 414 -15.90 -12.16 6.92
C HIS A 414 -16.47 -10.74 6.93
N VAL A 415 -16.56 -10.13 5.76
CA VAL A 415 -17.17 -8.82 5.58
C VAL A 415 -18.69 -8.89 5.84
N THR A 416 -19.21 -7.93 6.60
CA THR A 416 -20.62 -7.87 7.01
C THR A 416 -21.39 -6.78 6.24
N PRO A 417 -22.72 -6.90 6.09
CA PRO A 417 -23.53 -5.84 5.46
C PRO A 417 -23.39 -4.44 6.11
N PRO A 418 -23.34 -4.29 7.45
CA PRO A 418 -23.15 -2.99 8.08
C PRO A 418 -21.82 -2.35 7.68
N LEU A 419 -20.73 -3.12 7.64
CA LEU A 419 -19.40 -2.62 7.26
C LEU A 419 -19.36 -2.17 5.78
N VAL A 420 -19.96 -2.95 4.87
CA VAL A 420 -20.11 -2.57 3.45
C VAL A 420 -20.92 -1.29 3.32
N ARG A 421 -22.06 -1.22 4.01
CA ARG A 421 -22.92 -0.02 4.03
C ARG A 421 -22.14 1.19 4.50
N TRP A 422 -21.45 1.08 5.64
CA TRP A 422 -20.65 2.18 6.17
C TRP A 422 -19.66 2.66 5.13
N ARG A 423 -18.87 1.76 4.54
CA ARG A 423 -17.82 2.14 3.60
C ARG A 423 -18.31 2.90 2.37
N PHE A 424 -19.40 2.43 1.76
CA PHE A 424 -19.83 2.91 0.45
C PHE A 424 -20.98 3.89 0.46
N THR A 425 -21.58 4.17 1.63
CA THR A 425 -22.56 5.27 1.75
C THR A 425 -21.90 6.59 1.39
N GLY A 426 -22.40 7.28 0.36
CA GLY A 426 -21.86 8.52 -0.18
C GLY A 426 -20.81 8.36 -1.28
N ALA A 427 -20.55 7.13 -1.76
CA ALA A 427 -19.60 6.88 -2.85
C ALA A 427 -20.04 7.53 -4.16
N ARG A 428 -19.10 8.19 -4.82
CA ARG A 428 -19.29 8.90 -6.11
C ARG A 428 -17.98 9.02 -6.86
N ASP A 429 -18.04 9.18 -8.17
CA ASP A 429 -16.86 9.41 -9.03
C ASP A 429 -15.75 8.36 -8.85
N GLY A 430 -16.12 7.10 -8.58
CA GLY A 430 -15.17 6.00 -8.36
C GLY A 430 -14.45 6.02 -7.00
N VAL A 431 -14.90 6.85 -6.04
CA VAL A 431 -14.26 7.02 -4.73
C VAL A 431 -15.25 6.69 -3.60
N ALA A 432 -14.79 5.89 -2.63
CA ALA A 432 -15.50 5.67 -1.36
C ALA A 432 -15.09 6.76 -0.34
N PRO A 433 -16.05 7.44 0.34
CA PRO A 433 -15.75 8.54 1.25
C PRO A 433 -15.16 8.08 2.60
N HIS A 434 -15.33 6.80 2.93
CA HIS A 434 -14.96 6.23 4.21
C HIS A 434 -13.88 5.15 4.04
N ARG A 435 -12.86 5.17 4.90
CA ARG A 435 -11.71 4.24 4.81
C ARG A 435 -11.70 3.26 5.97
N ILE A 436 -11.40 2.00 5.64
CA ILE A 436 -11.29 0.91 6.60
C ILE A 436 -9.81 0.54 6.72
N LEU A 437 -9.27 0.61 7.93
CA LEU A 437 -8.05 -0.10 8.30
C LEU A 437 -8.47 -1.47 8.83
N ALA A 438 -8.29 -2.52 8.03
CA ALA A 438 -8.70 -3.88 8.37
C ALA A 438 -7.59 -4.60 9.11
N LYS A 439 -7.80 -4.89 10.39
CA LYS A 439 -6.83 -5.61 11.22
C LYS A 439 -7.04 -7.11 11.09
N VAL A 440 -6.08 -7.81 10.50
CA VAL A 440 -6.20 -9.22 10.10
C VAL A 440 -4.93 -10.00 10.47
N SER A 441 -5.13 -11.27 10.84
CA SER A 441 -4.04 -12.21 11.19
C SER A 441 -3.97 -13.41 10.25
N ARG A 442 -4.92 -13.56 9.32
CA ARG A 442 -5.07 -14.74 8.47
C ARG A 442 -5.26 -14.39 6.99
N PRO A 443 -4.64 -15.14 6.06
CA PRO A 443 -4.79 -14.91 4.62
C PRO A 443 -6.24 -14.92 4.12
N GLU A 444 -7.09 -15.82 4.62
CA GLU A 444 -8.49 -15.92 4.19
C GLU A 444 -9.33 -14.69 4.58
N VAL A 445 -9.04 -14.09 5.73
CA VAL A 445 -9.69 -12.85 6.17
C VAL A 445 -9.13 -11.67 5.39
N ALA A 446 -7.80 -11.60 5.20
CA ALA A 446 -7.17 -10.59 4.37
C ALA A 446 -7.75 -10.58 2.94
N THR A 447 -8.00 -11.77 2.38
CA THR A 447 -8.61 -11.94 1.06
C THR A 447 -10.00 -11.30 1.01
N ALA A 448 -10.85 -11.55 2.01
CA ALA A 448 -12.19 -10.97 2.07
C ALA A 448 -12.19 -9.43 2.13
N PHE A 449 -11.13 -8.81 2.69
CA PHE A 449 -10.95 -7.36 2.71
C PHE A 449 -10.27 -6.80 1.45
N LEU A 450 -9.47 -7.60 0.76
CA LEU A 450 -8.81 -7.24 -0.50
C LEU A 450 -9.73 -7.43 -1.71
N ASP A 451 -10.71 -8.31 -1.64
CA ASP A 451 -11.75 -8.49 -2.65
C ASP A 451 -12.79 -7.36 -2.58
N PRO A 452 -13.52 -7.09 -3.68
CA PRO A 452 -14.70 -6.25 -3.64
C PRO A 452 -15.80 -6.89 -2.77
N PRO A 453 -16.79 -6.11 -2.31
CA PRO A 453 -17.89 -6.66 -1.52
C PRO A 453 -18.66 -7.74 -2.31
N PRO A 454 -19.08 -8.83 -1.66
CA PRO A 454 -19.88 -9.85 -2.34
C PRO A 454 -21.18 -9.28 -2.92
N ASP A 455 -21.49 -9.62 -4.18
CA ASP A 455 -22.70 -9.15 -4.88
C ASP A 455 -23.99 -9.44 -4.10
N LYS A 456 -24.05 -10.55 -3.37
CA LYS A 456 -25.19 -10.90 -2.53
C LYS A 456 -25.42 -9.86 -1.42
N ILE A 457 -24.35 -9.33 -0.83
CA ILE A 457 -24.43 -8.28 0.21
C ILE A 457 -24.86 -6.97 -0.44
N LEU A 458 -24.26 -6.60 -1.59
CA LEU A 458 -24.62 -5.38 -2.32
C LEU A 458 -26.09 -5.39 -2.74
N ALA A 459 -26.57 -6.48 -3.34
CA ALA A 459 -27.98 -6.61 -3.75
C ALA A 459 -28.94 -6.52 -2.56
N ALA A 460 -28.59 -7.12 -1.42
CA ALA A 460 -29.40 -7.03 -0.20
C ALA A 460 -29.43 -5.60 0.36
N LEU A 461 -28.30 -4.89 0.35
CA LEU A 461 -28.22 -3.49 0.79
C LEU A 461 -29.02 -2.56 -0.12
N VAL A 462 -28.93 -2.73 -1.45
CA VAL A 462 -29.73 -1.94 -2.39
C VAL A 462 -31.23 -2.19 -2.20
N ALA A 463 -31.64 -3.47 -2.10
CA ALA A 463 -33.04 -3.82 -1.87
C ALA A 463 -33.59 -3.27 -0.55
N ALA A 464 -32.75 -3.16 0.47
CA ALA A 464 -33.11 -2.58 1.77
C ALA A 464 -32.98 -1.04 1.82
N GLY A 465 -32.54 -0.38 0.74
CA GLY A 465 -32.29 1.06 0.70
C GLY A 465 -31.07 1.50 1.52
N GLY A 466 -30.18 0.57 1.87
CA GLY A 466 -28.93 0.83 2.58
C GLY A 466 -27.82 1.39 1.69
N LEU A 467 -27.88 1.15 0.37
CA LEU A 467 -27.05 1.77 -0.66
C LEU A 467 -27.91 2.06 -1.90
N THR A 468 -27.51 3.04 -2.69
CA THR A 468 -28.02 3.28 -4.04
C THR A 468 -27.38 2.32 -5.05
N GLU A 469 -27.98 2.19 -6.23
CA GLU A 469 -27.41 1.38 -7.33
C GLU A 469 -26.05 1.91 -7.77
N ASP A 470 -25.87 3.24 -7.81
CA ASP A 470 -24.60 3.88 -8.19
C ASP A 470 -23.50 3.62 -7.15
N GLU A 471 -23.81 3.73 -5.86
CA GLU A 471 -22.88 3.38 -4.78
C GLU A 471 -22.50 1.89 -4.85
N ALA A 472 -23.46 1.01 -5.11
CA ALA A 472 -23.19 -0.42 -5.27
C ALA A 472 -22.38 -0.73 -6.54
N ALA A 473 -22.55 0.03 -7.62
CA ALA A 473 -21.73 -0.09 -8.82
C ALA A 473 -20.27 0.28 -8.55
N ILE A 474 -20.03 1.40 -7.85
CA ILE A 474 -18.68 1.80 -7.40
C ILE A 474 -18.10 0.78 -6.42
N ALA A 475 -18.93 0.22 -5.55
CA ALA A 475 -18.47 -0.76 -4.57
C ALA A 475 -17.84 -2.01 -5.21
N ARG A 476 -18.33 -2.43 -6.39
CA ARG A 476 -17.77 -3.57 -7.14
C ARG A 476 -16.39 -3.32 -7.72
N THR A 477 -15.96 -2.06 -7.85
CA THR A 477 -14.67 -1.70 -8.47
C THR A 477 -13.59 -1.38 -7.43
N LEU A 478 -13.89 -1.46 -6.13
CA LEU A 478 -12.97 -1.11 -5.05
C LEU A 478 -12.79 -2.27 -4.06
N PRO A 479 -11.55 -2.53 -3.57
CA PRO A 479 -11.29 -3.57 -2.57
C PRO A 479 -11.97 -3.22 -1.27
N MET A 480 -12.54 -4.13 -0.47
CA MET A 480 -13.21 -3.81 0.81
C MET A 480 -12.41 -2.94 1.80
N SER A 481 -11.08 -3.00 1.78
CA SER A 481 -10.18 -2.12 2.50
C SER A 481 -8.96 -1.78 1.64
N GLN A 482 -8.46 -0.55 1.77
CA GLN A 482 -7.20 -0.12 1.14
C GLN A 482 -6.02 -0.21 2.11
N GLU A 483 -6.26 -0.60 3.37
CA GLU A 483 -5.29 -0.63 4.45
C GLU A 483 -5.44 -1.93 5.21
N ILE A 484 -4.63 -2.92 4.85
CA ILE A 484 -4.55 -4.18 5.59
C ILE A 484 -3.50 -4.02 6.68
N CYS A 485 -3.89 -4.16 7.94
CA CYS A 485 -2.97 -4.18 9.06
C CYS A 485 -2.75 -5.62 9.52
N VAL A 486 -1.55 -6.13 9.26
CA VAL A 486 -1.16 -7.49 9.63
C VAL A 486 -0.89 -7.56 11.13
N GLU A 487 -1.83 -8.11 11.86
CA GLU A 487 -1.70 -8.34 13.29
C GLU A 487 -0.99 -9.68 13.54
N SER A 488 0.28 -9.57 13.90
CA SER A 488 1.09 -10.67 14.40
C SER A 488 0.82 -10.86 15.91
N ASP A 489 1.72 -11.47 16.65
CA ASP A 489 1.50 -11.68 18.08
C ASP A 489 1.33 -10.35 18.85
N SER A 490 0.14 -10.16 19.41
CA SER A 490 -0.32 -8.90 20.00
C SER A 490 -1.00 -9.11 21.37
N ALA A 491 -1.30 -8.00 22.05
CA ALA A 491 -2.06 -7.98 23.29
C ALA A 491 -3.54 -8.31 23.03
N GLY A 492 -4.21 -8.95 24.00
CA GLY A 492 -5.60 -9.35 23.83
C GLY A 492 -5.71 -10.53 22.87
N HIS A 493 -6.79 -10.60 22.08
CA HIS A 493 -6.99 -11.70 21.13
C HIS A 493 -5.88 -11.73 20.08
N THR A 494 -5.22 -12.88 19.93
CA THR A 494 -4.09 -13.08 19.01
C THR A 494 -4.05 -14.52 18.52
N ASP A 495 -3.75 -14.69 17.23
CA ASP A 495 -3.48 -16.00 16.62
C ASP A 495 -2.01 -16.42 16.78
N GLN A 496 -1.22 -15.64 17.54
CA GLN A 496 0.20 -15.89 17.82
C GLN A 496 1.07 -15.89 16.54
N GLY A 497 0.66 -15.07 15.57
CA GLY A 497 1.33 -14.95 14.28
C GLY A 497 2.75 -14.39 14.41
N ILE A 498 3.68 -14.88 13.59
CA ILE A 498 5.06 -14.40 13.58
C ILE A 498 5.20 -13.34 12.48
N ALA A 499 5.51 -12.10 12.84
CA ALA A 499 5.59 -10.97 11.89
C ALA A 499 6.51 -11.25 10.70
N LEU A 500 7.67 -11.87 10.95
CA LEU A 500 8.66 -12.21 9.91
C LEU A 500 8.15 -13.18 8.84
N ALA A 501 7.10 -13.96 9.13
CA ALA A 501 6.49 -14.89 8.19
C ALA A 501 5.16 -14.35 7.64
N LEU A 502 4.34 -13.77 8.52
CA LEU A 502 2.99 -13.35 8.19
C LEU A 502 2.96 -12.11 7.30
N LEU A 503 3.78 -11.10 7.60
CA LEU A 503 3.77 -9.84 6.85
C LEU A 503 4.16 -10.04 5.37
N PRO A 504 5.28 -10.71 5.02
CA PRO A 504 5.61 -10.95 3.61
C PRO A 504 4.54 -11.75 2.86
N ALA A 505 3.94 -12.75 3.51
CA ALA A 505 2.87 -13.55 2.91
C ALA A 505 1.64 -12.70 2.56
N LEU A 506 1.25 -11.77 3.44
CA LEU A 506 0.11 -10.89 3.19
C LEU A 506 0.43 -9.75 2.21
N ILE A 507 1.68 -9.31 2.11
CA ILE A 507 2.15 -8.41 1.05
C ILE A 507 2.02 -9.10 -0.31
N GLN A 508 2.50 -10.34 -0.44
CA GLN A 508 2.37 -11.11 -1.67
C GLN A 508 0.90 -11.35 -2.06
N LEU A 509 0.04 -11.66 -1.08
CA LEU A 509 -1.40 -11.79 -1.30
C LEU A 509 -2.03 -10.49 -1.80
N ARG A 510 -1.62 -9.33 -1.23
CA ARG A 510 -2.06 -8.01 -1.69
C ARG A 510 -1.67 -7.80 -3.14
N ASP A 511 -0.41 -8.06 -3.52
CA ASP A 511 0.08 -7.87 -4.88
C ASP A 511 -0.71 -8.74 -5.88
N GLU A 512 -0.98 -10.00 -5.53
CA GLU A 512 -1.77 -10.93 -6.35
C GLU A 512 -3.20 -10.42 -6.56
N LEU A 513 -3.90 -10.04 -5.48
CA LEU A 513 -5.30 -9.64 -5.56
C LEU A 513 -5.48 -8.28 -6.22
N VAL A 514 -4.59 -7.32 -5.96
CA VAL A 514 -4.60 -6.02 -6.65
C VAL A 514 -4.39 -6.22 -8.15
N SER A 515 -3.43 -7.06 -8.55
CA SER A 515 -3.23 -7.37 -9.97
C SER A 515 -4.41 -8.12 -10.58
N ARG A 516 -5.05 -9.02 -9.84
CA ARG A 516 -6.20 -9.80 -10.32
C ARG A 516 -7.43 -8.93 -10.59
N HIS A 517 -7.72 -8.01 -9.68
CA HIS A 517 -8.89 -7.13 -9.77
C HIS A 517 -8.63 -5.86 -10.60
N GLY A 518 -7.36 -5.52 -10.85
CA GLY A 518 -6.99 -4.35 -11.64
C GLY A 518 -7.38 -3.03 -10.95
N TYR A 519 -7.21 -2.94 -9.63
CA TYR A 519 -7.59 -1.73 -8.90
C TYR A 519 -6.73 -0.53 -9.29
N ASP A 520 -7.37 0.60 -9.57
CA ASP A 520 -6.72 1.89 -9.81
C ASP A 520 -6.30 2.60 -8.51
N VAL A 521 -6.81 2.14 -7.36
CA VAL A 521 -6.53 2.70 -6.04
C VAL A 521 -5.38 1.96 -5.35
N PRO A 522 -4.47 2.65 -4.64
CA PRO A 522 -3.42 1.98 -3.89
C PRO A 522 -4.00 1.19 -2.72
N VAL A 523 -3.52 -0.03 -2.55
CA VAL A 523 -3.78 -0.88 -1.38
C VAL A 523 -2.47 -1.09 -0.64
N ARG A 524 -2.49 -0.88 0.66
CA ARG A 524 -1.31 -0.83 1.53
C ARG A 524 -1.38 -1.89 2.61
N VAL A 525 -0.22 -2.39 3.01
CA VAL A 525 -0.08 -3.42 4.05
C VAL A 525 0.80 -2.88 5.17
N GLY A 526 0.21 -2.65 6.34
CA GLY A 526 0.91 -2.26 7.56
C GLY A 526 1.13 -3.44 8.50
N ALA A 527 1.87 -3.19 9.59
CA ALA A 527 2.21 -4.21 10.58
C ALA A 527 1.77 -3.81 12.00
N ALA A 528 1.33 -4.81 12.77
CA ALA A 528 1.01 -4.72 14.19
C ALA A 528 1.47 -5.99 14.93
N GLY A 529 1.57 -5.89 16.26
CA GLY A 529 2.04 -6.98 17.12
C GLY A 529 3.56 -6.98 17.31
N GLY A 530 4.02 -7.02 18.56
CA GLY A 530 5.45 -6.98 18.91
C GLY A 530 6.19 -5.65 18.68
N LEU A 531 5.49 -4.57 18.29
CA LEU A 531 6.09 -3.29 17.92
C LEU A 531 6.29 -2.36 19.14
N GLY A 532 7.36 -2.59 19.89
CA GLY A 532 7.70 -1.81 21.09
C GLY A 532 9.07 -1.15 21.09
N SER A 533 9.91 -1.37 20.08
CA SER A 533 11.27 -0.79 20.01
C SER A 533 11.64 -0.36 18.60
N PRO A 534 12.67 0.49 18.45
CA PRO A 534 13.15 0.92 17.15
C PRO A 534 13.55 -0.25 16.23
N GLU A 535 14.13 -1.31 16.79
CA GLU A 535 14.53 -2.53 16.07
C GLU A 535 13.33 -3.28 15.50
N ALA A 536 12.26 -3.43 16.30
CA ALA A 536 11.04 -4.11 15.86
C ALA A 536 10.37 -3.34 14.72
N LEU A 537 10.28 -2.01 14.83
CA LEU A 537 9.76 -1.15 13.76
C LEU A 537 10.66 -1.20 12.51
N ALA A 538 11.98 -1.13 12.68
CA ALA A 538 12.94 -1.23 11.59
C ALA A 538 12.77 -2.55 10.81
N ALA A 539 12.61 -3.66 11.52
CA ALA A 539 12.43 -4.97 10.92
C ALA A 539 11.19 -5.02 10.02
N VAL A 540 10.03 -4.54 10.47
CA VAL A 540 8.80 -4.58 9.66
C VAL A 540 8.82 -3.58 8.50
N PHE A 541 9.47 -2.42 8.65
CA PHE A 541 9.68 -1.50 7.52
C PHE A 541 10.59 -2.12 6.45
N VAL A 542 11.65 -2.83 6.85
CA VAL A 542 12.52 -3.58 5.93
C VAL A 542 11.75 -4.69 5.21
N LEU A 543 10.80 -5.33 5.89
CA LEU A 543 9.91 -6.32 5.28
C LEU A 543 8.85 -5.72 4.35
N GLY A 544 8.74 -4.39 4.26
CA GLY A 544 7.84 -3.70 3.35
C GLY A 544 6.54 -3.18 3.97
N ALA A 545 6.47 -3.02 5.30
CA ALA A 545 5.30 -2.40 5.93
C ALA A 545 5.10 -0.94 5.47
N ASP A 546 3.91 -0.64 4.96
CA ASP A 546 3.50 0.71 4.55
C ASP A 546 3.22 1.63 5.74
N PHE A 547 2.89 1.07 6.91
CA PHE A 547 2.69 1.79 8.16
C PHE A 547 2.84 0.82 9.35
N VAL A 548 3.01 1.37 10.55
CA VAL A 548 3.06 0.59 11.80
C VAL A 548 1.92 0.97 12.73
N LEU A 549 1.41 -0.02 13.46
CA LEU A 549 0.38 0.16 14.47
C LEU A 549 0.84 -0.39 15.82
N THR A 550 0.76 0.44 16.86
CA THR A 550 1.14 0.10 18.23
C THR A 550 -0.08 -0.01 19.14
N GLY A 551 0.02 -0.83 20.19
CA GLY A 551 -1.06 -1.09 21.14
C GLY A 551 -0.56 -1.12 22.58
N SER A 552 0.10 -2.21 22.99
CA SER A 552 0.56 -2.43 24.39
C SER A 552 1.27 -1.22 25.01
N ILE A 553 2.17 -0.58 24.26
CA ILE A 553 2.94 0.57 24.75
C ILE A 553 2.07 1.81 24.98
N ASN A 554 1.00 1.96 24.20
CA ASN A 554 0.09 3.10 24.30
C ASN A 554 -0.79 3.01 25.54
N GLN A 555 -1.04 1.79 26.04
CA GLN A 555 -1.77 1.59 27.30
C GLN A 555 -0.99 2.12 28.52
N CYS A 556 0.34 2.14 28.44
CA CYS A 556 1.22 2.68 29.48
C CYS A 556 1.57 4.15 29.20
N THR A 557 0.54 4.97 28.95
CA THR A 557 0.65 6.43 28.73
C THR A 557 -0.35 7.15 29.63
N PRO A 558 -0.10 8.42 30.02
CA PRO A 558 -1.05 9.18 30.84
C PRO A 558 -2.43 9.32 30.19
N GLN A 559 -2.46 9.40 28.86
CA GLN A 559 -3.70 9.57 28.11
C GLN A 559 -4.54 8.29 28.03
N ALA A 560 -3.99 7.10 28.28
CA ALA A 560 -4.75 5.86 28.20
C ALA A 560 -5.84 5.80 29.29
N GLY A 561 -7.03 5.34 28.91
CA GLY A 561 -8.22 5.19 29.75
C GLY A 561 -8.18 3.92 30.60
N THR A 562 -7.11 3.73 31.35
CA THR A 562 -6.94 2.64 32.32
C THR A 562 -6.39 3.22 33.62
N SER A 563 -6.48 2.46 34.71
CA SER A 563 -6.05 2.89 36.04
C SER A 563 -4.55 3.15 36.12
N ASP A 564 -4.15 3.97 37.09
CA ASP A 564 -2.74 4.26 37.34
C ASP A 564 -2.02 3.02 37.88
N GLU A 565 -2.71 2.16 38.63
CA GLU A 565 -2.23 0.87 39.11
C GLU A 565 -1.86 -0.08 37.96
N VAL A 566 -2.66 -0.08 36.88
CA VAL A 566 -2.34 -0.82 35.65
C VAL A 566 -1.15 -0.20 34.94
N LYS A 567 -1.05 1.13 34.84
CA LYS A 567 0.09 1.81 34.20
C LYS A 567 1.39 1.57 34.97
N ASP A 568 1.35 1.62 36.30
CA ASP A 568 2.44 1.24 37.20
C ASP A 568 2.86 -0.21 36.97
N LEU A 569 1.90 -1.13 36.85
CA LEU A 569 2.22 -2.52 36.53
C LEU A 569 2.92 -2.64 35.16
N LEU A 570 2.35 -2.04 34.11
CA LEU A 570 2.85 -2.08 32.74
C LEU A 570 4.28 -1.52 32.63
N ALA A 571 4.59 -0.45 33.36
CA ALA A 571 5.92 0.16 33.39
C ALA A 571 7.00 -0.78 33.95
N THR A 572 6.62 -1.80 34.73
CA THR A 572 7.55 -2.77 35.33
C THR A 572 7.77 -4.04 34.51
N LEU A 573 7.02 -4.25 33.43
CA LEU A 573 7.07 -5.50 32.66
C LEU A 573 8.37 -5.61 31.85
N ASP A 574 8.96 -6.80 31.83
CA ASP A 574 10.00 -7.20 30.87
C ASP A 574 9.40 -8.09 29.77
N VAL A 575 10.19 -8.45 28.76
CA VAL A 575 9.76 -9.16 27.54
C VAL A 575 9.05 -10.49 27.83
N GLN A 576 9.41 -11.17 28.93
CA GLN A 576 8.85 -12.48 29.32
C GLN A 576 7.71 -12.39 30.34
N ASP A 577 7.26 -11.19 30.70
CA ASP A 577 6.25 -10.94 31.72
C ASP A 577 4.81 -10.93 31.17
N THR A 578 4.60 -11.51 29.97
CA THR A 578 3.27 -11.80 29.40
C THR A 578 3.06 -13.30 29.24
N THR A 579 1.80 -13.70 29.07
CA THR A 579 1.42 -15.10 28.82
C THR A 579 0.05 -15.16 28.13
N TYR A 580 -0.30 -16.32 27.59
CA TYR A 580 -1.62 -16.58 27.05
C TYR A 580 -2.56 -17.10 28.15
N ALA A 581 -3.73 -16.47 28.25
CA ALA A 581 -4.83 -16.87 29.12
C ALA A 581 -6.07 -17.17 28.27
N PRO A 582 -7.03 -17.97 28.76
CA PRO A 582 -8.31 -18.13 28.07
C PRO A 582 -9.05 -16.81 27.85
N ALA A 583 -9.70 -16.67 26.71
CA ALA A 583 -10.51 -15.50 26.37
C ALA A 583 -11.92 -15.63 26.98
N GLY A 584 -12.37 -14.68 27.82
CA GLY A 584 -13.63 -14.80 28.55
C GLY A 584 -14.89 -14.86 27.68
N ASP A 585 -14.86 -14.25 26.51
CA ASP A 585 -15.94 -14.16 25.54
C ASP A 585 -16.21 -15.47 24.78
N VAL A 586 -15.19 -16.30 24.58
CA VAL A 586 -15.28 -17.55 23.78
C VAL A 586 -14.36 -18.67 24.30
N PHE A 587 -14.11 -18.76 25.62
CA PHE A 587 -13.23 -19.79 26.18
C PHE A 587 -13.72 -21.21 25.94
N GLU A 588 -15.03 -21.41 25.71
CA GLU A 588 -15.62 -22.71 25.41
C GLU A 588 -15.07 -23.28 24.09
N LEU A 589 -14.69 -22.40 23.17
CA LEU A 589 -14.07 -22.73 21.88
C LEU A 589 -12.54 -22.79 21.95
N GLY A 590 -11.96 -22.54 23.13
CA GLY A 590 -10.52 -22.58 23.35
C GLY A 590 -9.76 -21.34 22.90
N ALA A 591 -10.47 -20.24 22.62
CA ALA A 591 -9.84 -18.96 22.31
C ALA A 591 -8.96 -18.46 23.45
N GLN A 592 -7.89 -17.74 23.09
CA GLN A 592 -6.91 -17.20 24.03
C GLN A 592 -6.70 -15.71 23.81
N VAL A 593 -6.28 -15.05 24.87
CA VAL A 593 -5.81 -13.66 24.88
C VAL A 593 -4.42 -13.60 25.49
N GLN A 594 -3.59 -12.68 25.01
CA GLN A 594 -2.30 -12.38 25.61
C GLN A 594 -2.43 -11.28 26.66
N VAL A 595 -1.95 -11.56 27.87
CA VAL A 595 -2.11 -10.73 29.06
C VAL A 595 -0.81 -10.64 29.86
N ALA A 596 -0.71 -9.63 30.72
CA ALA A 596 0.34 -9.56 31.73
C ALA A 596 0.26 -10.77 32.68
N ARG A 597 1.43 -11.31 33.04
CA ARG A 597 1.55 -12.41 34.01
C ARG A 597 2.24 -12.00 35.31
N LYS A 598 3.04 -10.94 35.26
CA LYS A 598 3.70 -10.36 36.44
C LYS A 598 2.70 -9.48 37.16
N GLY A 599 2.74 -9.50 38.50
CA GLY A 599 1.88 -8.64 39.34
C GLY A 599 0.39 -9.00 39.38
N THR A 600 -0.03 -10.06 38.70
CA THR A 600 -1.41 -10.59 38.71
C THR A 600 -1.40 -12.13 38.67
N LEU A 601 -2.41 -12.76 39.25
CA LEU A 601 -2.68 -14.20 39.19
C LEU A 601 -3.80 -14.55 38.19
N PHE A 602 -4.38 -13.55 37.53
CA PHE A 602 -5.45 -13.73 36.54
C PHE A 602 -5.18 -14.86 35.54
N PRO A 603 -4.00 -14.97 34.87
CA PRO A 603 -3.81 -16.00 33.86
C PRO A 603 -3.93 -17.43 34.41
N VAL A 604 -3.41 -17.65 35.61
CA VAL A 604 -3.46 -18.95 36.29
C VAL A 604 -4.88 -19.25 36.77
N ARG A 605 -5.59 -18.23 37.30
CA ARG A 605 -6.98 -18.36 37.74
C ARG A 605 -7.93 -18.63 36.58
N ALA A 606 -7.78 -17.92 35.46
CA ALA A 606 -8.52 -18.15 34.23
C ALA A 606 -8.33 -19.58 33.69
N GLN A 607 -7.10 -20.10 33.72
CA GLN A 607 -6.82 -21.50 33.34
C GLN A 607 -7.54 -22.51 34.23
N ARG A 608 -7.63 -22.27 35.55
CA ARG A 608 -8.38 -23.14 36.47
C ARG A 608 -9.87 -23.18 36.15
N LEU A 609 -10.48 -22.04 35.82
CA LEU A 609 -11.88 -21.96 35.39
C LEU A 609 -12.13 -22.83 34.15
N VAL A 610 -11.28 -22.69 33.13
CA VAL A 610 -11.42 -23.49 31.89
C VAL A 610 -11.11 -24.96 32.13
N GLN A 611 -10.16 -25.29 33.00
CA GLN A 611 -9.90 -26.66 33.43
C GLN A 611 -11.16 -27.27 34.05
N ALA A 612 -11.81 -26.58 35.00
CA ALA A 612 -13.05 -27.02 35.61
C ALA A 612 -14.17 -27.19 34.56
N TYR A 613 -14.31 -26.23 33.64
CA TYR A 613 -15.30 -26.29 32.56
C TYR A 613 -15.11 -27.48 31.61
N ARG A 614 -13.85 -27.88 31.35
CA ARG A 614 -13.53 -29.04 30.50
C ARG A 614 -13.72 -30.37 31.22
N GLN A 615 -13.51 -30.41 32.53
CA GLN A 615 -13.59 -31.63 33.33
C GLN A 615 -15.03 -32.07 33.63
N ALA A 616 -15.98 -31.15 33.69
CA ALA A 616 -17.33 -31.44 34.14
C ALA A 616 -18.41 -30.76 33.28
N ALA A 617 -19.56 -31.41 33.14
CA ALA A 617 -20.74 -30.80 32.51
C ALA A 617 -21.52 -29.90 33.48
N ARG A 618 -21.31 -30.08 34.78
CA ARG A 618 -21.97 -29.35 35.87
C ARG A 618 -20.92 -28.95 36.88
N TRP A 619 -21.03 -27.76 37.48
CA TRP A 619 -20.08 -27.34 38.50
C TRP A 619 -20.12 -28.20 39.77
N GLU A 620 -21.21 -28.98 39.97
CA GLU A 620 -21.31 -29.91 41.10
C GLU A 620 -20.38 -31.11 40.95
N ASP A 621 -20.02 -31.45 39.70
CA ASP A 621 -19.18 -32.59 39.35
C ASP A 621 -17.69 -32.20 39.18
N VAL A 622 -17.34 -30.92 39.36
CA VAL A 622 -15.95 -30.45 39.36
C VAL A 622 -15.21 -31.04 40.57
N GLU A 623 -13.97 -31.48 40.36
CA GLU A 623 -13.15 -32.08 41.41
C GLU A 623 -13.13 -31.18 42.67
N PRO A 624 -13.42 -31.72 43.87
CA PRO A 624 -13.69 -30.91 45.06
C PRO A 624 -12.58 -29.92 45.43
N ARG A 625 -11.30 -30.28 45.26
CA ARG A 625 -10.18 -29.35 45.57
C ARG A 625 -10.11 -28.22 44.54
N LEU A 626 -10.26 -28.52 43.25
CA LEU A 626 -10.30 -27.52 42.19
C LEU A 626 -11.49 -26.57 42.40
N ARG A 627 -12.69 -27.10 42.67
CA ARG A 627 -13.88 -26.29 42.97
C ARG A 627 -13.65 -25.35 44.15
N ALA A 628 -13.18 -25.88 45.29
CA ALA A 628 -12.94 -25.08 46.48
C ALA A 628 -11.89 -23.98 46.26
N SER A 629 -10.84 -24.28 45.47
CA SER A 629 -9.85 -23.27 45.08
C SER A 629 -10.45 -22.19 44.19
N ILE A 630 -11.32 -22.52 43.22
CA ILE A 630 -11.93 -21.50 42.36
C ILE A 630 -12.92 -20.62 43.16
N GLU A 631 -13.82 -21.23 43.94
CA GLU A 631 -14.79 -20.49 44.78
C GLU A 631 -14.06 -19.53 45.74
N LYS A 632 -12.95 -19.98 46.35
CA LYS A 632 -12.15 -19.14 47.26
C LYS A 632 -11.30 -18.11 46.53
N ASP A 633 -10.48 -18.57 45.59
CA ASP A 633 -9.37 -17.77 45.06
C ASP A 633 -9.82 -16.89 43.88
N CYS A 634 -10.86 -17.25 43.13
CA CYS A 634 -11.33 -16.46 41.98
C CYS A 634 -12.56 -15.62 42.30
N PHE A 635 -13.52 -16.17 43.06
CA PHE A 635 -14.81 -15.51 43.31
C PHE A 635 -14.98 -14.97 44.72
N GLY A 636 -14.18 -15.45 45.67
CA GLY A 636 -14.36 -15.21 47.10
C GLY A 636 -15.67 -15.77 47.68
N ARG A 637 -16.46 -16.52 46.89
CA ARG A 637 -17.81 -16.99 47.23
C ARG A 637 -18.20 -18.25 46.44
N PRO A 638 -19.20 -19.04 46.90
CA PRO A 638 -19.62 -20.27 46.21
C PRO A 638 -20.24 -20.02 44.83
N PHE A 639 -20.14 -20.99 43.91
CA PHE A 639 -20.69 -20.87 42.55
C PHE A 639 -22.20 -20.57 42.51
N ALA A 640 -22.95 -21.07 43.50
CA ALA A 640 -24.38 -20.81 43.59
C ALA A 640 -24.71 -19.32 43.79
N GLU A 641 -23.87 -18.60 44.53
CA GLU A 641 -24.02 -17.16 44.77
C GLU A 641 -23.60 -16.37 43.51
N VAL A 642 -22.47 -16.74 42.91
CA VAL A 642 -22.01 -16.16 41.62
C VAL A 642 -23.08 -16.29 40.54
N TRP A 643 -23.74 -17.46 40.46
CA TRP A 643 -24.84 -17.67 39.53
C TRP A 643 -26.06 -16.81 39.84
N ALA A 644 -26.42 -16.63 41.12
CA ALA A 644 -27.56 -15.80 41.49
C ALA A 644 -27.39 -14.35 40.99
N GLU A 645 -26.18 -13.80 41.11
CA GLU A 645 -25.82 -12.47 40.59
C GLU A 645 -25.81 -12.45 39.06
N THR A 646 -25.17 -13.44 38.43
CA THR A 646 -25.11 -13.57 36.97
C THR A 646 -26.51 -13.68 36.37
N ARG A 647 -27.42 -14.39 37.04
CA ARG A 647 -28.82 -14.55 36.66
C ARG A 647 -29.60 -13.23 36.72
N GLU A 648 -29.29 -12.35 37.67
CA GLU A 648 -29.86 -11.00 37.71
C GLU A 648 -29.38 -10.16 36.52
N TYR A 649 -28.07 -10.17 36.26
CA TYR A 649 -27.46 -9.51 35.11
C TYR A 649 -28.10 -9.96 33.78
N LEU A 650 -28.20 -11.27 33.56
CA LEU A 650 -28.79 -11.83 32.34
C LEU A 650 -30.26 -11.47 32.21
N ARG A 651 -31.03 -11.44 33.32
CA ARG A 651 -32.44 -11.03 33.25
C ARG A 651 -32.62 -9.63 32.71
N GLN A 652 -31.71 -8.71 33.05
CA GLN A 652 -31.78 -7.32 32.65
C GLN A 652 -31.26 -7.07 31.24
N ARG A 653 -30.20 -7.78 30.82
CA ARG A 653 -29.50 -7.50 29.55
C ARG A 653 -29.68 -8.55 28.45
N HIS A 654 -29.87 -9.82 28.81
CA HIS A 654 -29.93 -10.95 27.86
C HIS A 654 -30.95 -12.01 28.32
N PRO A 655 -32.26 -11.68 28.35
CA PRO A 655 -33.29 -12.58 28.88
C PRO A 655 -33.36 -13.92 28.14
N ASP A 656 -33.07 -13.94 26.83
CA ASP A 656 -33.04 -15.17 26.03
C ASP A 656 -31.89 -16.11 26.42
N GLU A 657 -30.72 -15.55 26.76
CA GLU A 657 -29.58 -16.34 27.24
C GLU A 657 -29.82 -16.86 28.66
N LEU A 658 -30.56 -16.12 29.49
CA LEU A 658 -30.97 -16.60 30.81
C LEU A 658 -31.80 -17.88 30.69
N GLU A 659 -32.81 -17.91 29.82
CA GLU A 659 -33.65 -19.10 29.64
C GLU A 659 -32.82 -20.32 29.21
N ARG A 660 -31.90 -20.13 28.27
CA ARG A 660 -30.98 -21.18 27.80
C ARG A 660 -30.03 -21.66 28.90
N ALA A 661 -29.51 -20.74 29.71
CA ALA A 661 -28.59 -21.06 30.79
C ALA A 661 -29.30 -21.74 31.98
N ASP A 662 -30.55 -21.37 32.29
CA ASP A 662 -31.37 -22.06 33.29
C ASP A 662 -31.69 -23.50 32.85
N ALA A 663 -31.81 -23.77 31.55
CA ALA A 663 -32.10 -25.09 30.97
C ALA A 663 -30.88 -26.01 30.81
N ASP A 664 -29.66 -25.47 30.67
CA ASP A 664 -28.43 -26.23 30.45
C ASP A 664 -27.38 -25.94 31.55
N PRO A 665 -27.13 -26.89 32.47
CA PRO A 665 -26.15 -26.74 33.55
C PRO A 665 -24.74 -26.37 33.08
N ARG A 666 -24.37 -26.76 31.85
CA ARG A 666 -23.06 -26.45 31.30
C ARG A 666 -22.98 -24.99 30.87
N ARG A 667 -24.02 -24.48 30.20
CA ARG A 667 -24.15 -23.04 29.89
C ARG A 667 -24.24 -22.19 31.16
N ARG A 668 -24.96 -22.66 32.17
CA ARG A 668 -25.01 -22.03 33.50
C ARG A 668 -23.62 -21.86 34.10
N MET A 669 -22.83 -22.93 34.09
CA MET A 669 -21.45 -22.91 34.56
C MET A 669 -20.58 -21.98 33.72
N ALA A 670 -20.75 -21.97 32.39
CA ALA A 670 -20.02 -21.07 31.52
C ALA A 670 -20.28 -19.59 31.89
N TRP A 671 -21.55 -19.19 32.01
CA TRP A 671 -21.92 -17.83 32.40
C TRP A 671 -21.41 -17.43 33.78
N ALA A 672 -21.49 -18.33 34.77
CA ALA A 672 -20.90 -18.08 36.08
C ALA A 672 -19.37 -17.93 36.02
N PHE A 673 -18.69 -18.60 35.09
CA PHE A 673 -17.25 -18.44 34.91
C PHE A 673 -16.89 -17.18 34.13
N ARG A 674 -17.71 -16.78 33.15
CA ARG A 674 -17.58 -15.52 32.38
C ARG A 674 -17.59 -14.30 33.28
N SER A 675 -18.35 -14.31 34.38
CA SER A 675 -18.42 -13.19 35.31
C SER A 675 -17.06 -12.85 35.94
N TYR A 676 -16.18 -13.84 36.15
CA TYR A 676 -14.82 -13.59 36.64
C TYR A 676 -14.00 -12.75 35.65
N PHE A 677 -14.11 -13.01 34.35
CA PHE A 677 -13.38 -12.26 33.32
C PHE A 677 -13.89 -10.81 33.23
N HIS A 678 -15.22 -10.62 33.30
CA HIS A 678 -15.80 -9.28 33.35
C HIS A 678 -15.35 -8.52 34.60
N HIS A 679 -15.40 -9.17 35.78
CA HIS A 679 -14.93 -8.60 37.04
C HIS A 679 -13.45 -8.20 36.95
N SER A 680 -12.59 -9.12 36.51
CA SER A 680 -11.14 -8.95 36.37
C SER A 680 -10.75 -7.77 35.46
N THR A 681 -11.55 -7.53 34.42
CA THR A 681 -11.39 -6.36 33.55
C THR A 681 -11.85 -5.08 34.25
N ALA A 682 -13.03 -5.10 34.89
CA ALA A 682 -13.60 -3.93 35.55
C ALA A 682 -12.70 -3.40 36.67
N ILE A 683 -12.24 -4.27 37.58
CA ILE A 683 -11.34 -3.88 38.68
C ILE A 683 -10.00 -3.32 38.19
N ALA A 684 -9.51 -3.81 37.03
CA ALA A 684 -8.28 -3.30 36.43
C ALA A 684 -8.49 -1.89 35.83
N LEU A 685 -9.66 -1.61 35.26
CA LEU A 685 -10.03 -0.28 34.77
C LEU A 685 -10.27 0.69 35.94
N ASP A 686 -10.92 0.24 37.01
CA ASP A 686 -11.24 1.04 38.18
C ASP A 686 -10.03 1.28 39.10
N GLY A 687 -9.00 0.45 39.03
CA GLY A 687 -7.79 0.58 39.85
C GLY A 687 -7.95 0.03 41.27
N ASP A 688 -8.73 -1.03 41.45
CA ASP A 688 -8.94 -1.62 42.79
C ASP A 688 -7.66 -2.34 43.29
N GLU A 689 -6.88 -1.63 44.10
CA GLU A 689 -5.62 -2.15 44.66
C GLU A 689 -5.81 -3.43 45.50
N ASP A 690 -6.95 -3.58 46.18
CA ASP A 690 -7.23 -4.73 47.05
C ASP A 690 -7.42 -6.02 46.21
N GLU A 691 -7.88 -5.87 44.97
CA GLU A 691 -8.08 -6.97 44.02
C GLU A 691 -7.03 -7.01 42.89
N ARG A 692 -5.89 -6.33 43.04
CA ARG A 692 -4.81 -6.28 42.03
C ARG A 692 -4.37 -7.65 41.50
N VAL A 693 -4.44 -8.68 42.34
CA VAL A 693 -4.11 -10.08 41.98
C VAL A 693 -5.04 -10.67 40.94
N ASP A 694 -6.18 -10.06 40.67
CA ASP A 694 -7.18 -10.49 39.69
C ASP A 694 -7.22 -9.60 38.44
N PHE A 695 -6.34 -8.59 38.33
CA PHE A 695 -6.33 -7.70 37.17
C PHE A 695 -6.11 -8.48 35.87
N GLN A 696 -7.04 -8.34 34.94
CA GLN A 696 -6.86 -8.75 33.55
C GLN A 696 -6.32 -7.58 32.74
N VAL A 697 -5.02 -7.59 32.46
CA VAL A 697 -4.36 -6.54 31.66
C VAL A 697 -3.91 -7.14 30.33
N HIS A 698 -4.56 -6.75 29.22
CA HIS A 698 -4.15 -7.17 27.88
C HIS A 698 -2.82 -6.53 27.53
N CYS A 699 -1.77 -7.34 27.35
CA CYS A 699 -0.43 -6.83 27.09
C CYS A 699 0.39 -7.90 26.34
N GLY A 700 1.17 -7.48 25.35
CA GLY A 700 2.13 -8.32 24.63
C GLY A 700 3.58 -7.96 24.98
N PRO A 701 4.56 -8.71 24.45
CA PRO A 701 5.99 -8.52 24.74
C PRO A 701 6.52 -7.15 24.30
N ALA A 702 5.81 -6.46 23.41
CA ALA A 702 6.11 -5.09 22.98
C ALA A 702 6.31 -4.13 24.17
N MET A 703 5.51 -4.27 25.24
CA MET A 703 5.65 -3.45 26.44
C MET A 703 7.01 -3.66 27.12
N GLY A 704 7.42 -4.92 27.27
CA GLY A 704 8.73 -5.26 27.81
C GLY A 704 9.87 -4.73 26.96
N THR A 705 9.80 -4.87 25.63
CA THR A 705 10.83 -4.32 24.73
C THR A 705 10.91 -2.79 24.82
N PHE A 706 9.77 -2.11 24.98
CA PHE A 706 9.70 -0.67 25.14
C PHE A 706 10.33 -0.23 26.45
N ASN A 707 9.95 -0.85 27.58
CA ASN A 707 10.51 -0.55 28.90
C ASN A 707 12.04 -0.69 28.91
N ARG A 708 12.58 -1.74 28.27
CA ARG A 708 14.03 -1.91 28.13
C ARG A 708 14.68 -0.82 27.28
N TRP A 709 14.02 -0.38 26.22
CA TRP A 709 14.54 0.67 25.33
C TRP A 709 14.57 2.04 26.02
N VAL A 710 13.56 2.36 26.83
CA VAL A 710 13.47 3.66 27.52
C VAL A 710 14.13 3.70 28.90
N ALA A 711 14.67 2.59 29.39
CA ALA A 711 15.34 2.51 30.69
C ALA A 711 16.51 3.52 30.78
N GLY A 712 16.56 4.28 31.87
CA GLY A 712 17.54 5.35 32.09
C GLY A 712 17.24 6.66 31.35
N THR A 713 16.11 6.75 30.64
CA THR A 713 15.64 7.98 29.99
C THR A 713 14.50 8.61 30.77
N ASP A 714 14.07 9.81 30.37
CA ASP A 714 12.88 10.47 30.92
C ASP A 714 11.58 9.69 30.65
N LEU A 715 11.54 8.81 29.65
CA LEU A 715 10.39 7.94 29.39
C LEU A 715 10.35 6.67 30.25
N GLU A 716 11.34 6.44 31.12
CA GLU A 716 11.28 5.36 32.10
C GLU A 716 10.04 5.50 33.00
N ASP A 717 9.77 6.73 33.47
CA ASP A 717 8.54 7.08 34.19
C ASP A 717 7.36 7.19 33.23
N TRP A 718 6.28 6.42 33.49
CA TRP A 718 5.12 6.42 32.62
C TRP A 718 4.37 7.76 32.62
N HIS A 719 4.49 8.58 33.67
CA HIS A 719 3.89 9.91 33.71
C HIS A 719 4.43 10.84 32.61
N ALA A 720 5.64 10.56 32.10
CA ALA A 720 6.27 11.30 31.01
C ALA A 720 6.02 10.68 29.62
N ARG A 721 5.35 9.51 29.53
CA ARG A 721 5.08 8.79 28.28
C ARG A 721 3.89 9.37 27.53
N ASP A 722 3.97 10.64 27.13
CA ASP A 722 2.99 11.23 26.21
C ASP A 722 2.94 10.39 24.91
N VAL A 723 1.74 9.94 24.54
CA VAL A 723 1.55 9.00 23.42
C VAL A 723 2.13 9.52 22.09
N ALA A 724 2.05 10.83 21.82
CA ALA A 724 2.60 11.41 20.60
C ALA A 724 4.13 11.51 20.67
N VAL A 725 4.69 11.85 21.84
CA VAL A 725 6.15 11.84 22.06
C VAL A 725 6.71 10.43 21.92
N VAL A 726 6.01 9.42 22.44
CA VAL A 726 6.39 8.00 22.28
C VAL A 726 6.45 7.61 20.81
N ALA A 727 5.42 7.96 20.03
CA ALA A 727 5.39 7.71 18.58
C ALA A 727 6.56 8.39 17.86
N ASP A 728 6.85 9.65 18.19
CA ASP A 728 7.95 10.42 17.59
C ASP A 728 9.32 9.86 17.87
N ARG A 729 9.58 9.49 19.12
CA ARG A 729 10.87 8.93 19.49
C ARG A 729 11.08 7.57 18.86
N LEU A 730 10.05 6.73 18.80
CA LEU A 730 10.12 5.45 18.12
C LEU A 730 10.45 5.63 16.63
N MET A 731 9.67 6.45 15.91
CA MET A 731 9.88 6.65 14.47
C MET A 731 11.23 7.31 14.16
N THR A 732 11.69 8.25 14.99
CA THR A 732 12.99 8.90 14.83
C THR A 732 14.12 7.91 15.10
N ALA A 733 14.08 7.19 16.23
CA ALA A 733 15.11 6.21 16.56
C ALA A 733 15.14 5.05 15.56
N THR A 734 13.99 4.65 15.00
CA THR A 734 13.94 3.65 13.91
C THR A 734 14.66 4.15 12.67
N ALA A 735 14.45 5.41 12.29
CA ALA A 735 15.13 6.00 11.14
C ALA A 735 16.64 6.07 11.35
N ASP A 736 17.08 6.52 12.53
CA ASP A 736 18.50 6.60 12.90
C ASP A 736 19.16 5.21 12.94
N LEU A 737 18.44 4.21 13.47
CA LEU A 737 18.89 2.83 13.50
C LEU A 737 19.08 2.27 12.09
N LEU A 738 18.10 2.46 11.21
CA LEU A 738 18.19 2.01 9.82
C LEU A 738 19.33 2.70 9.07
N ALA A 739 19.51 4.01 9.27
CA ALA A 739 20.60 4.77 8.67
C ALA A 739 21.96 4.20 9.11
N THR A 740 22.10 3.93 10.41
CA THR A 740 23.31 3.34 11.00
C THR A 740 23.59 1.94 10.43
N ARG A 741 22.60 1.05 10.47
CA ARG A 741 22.73 -0.34 10.01
C ARG A 741 23.03 -0.43 8.51
N LEU A 742 22.39 0.39 7.70
CA LEU A 742 22.66 0.45 6.27
C LEU A 742 24.08 0.98 6.01
N GLY A 743 24.53 1.97 6.79
CA GLY A 743 25.90 2.48 6.73
C GLY A 743 26.96 1.42 7.07
N GLU A 744 26.69 0.60 8.09
CA GLU A 744 27.53 -0.54 8.49
C GLU A 744 27.59 -1.60 7.38
N LEU A 745 26.46 -1.97 6.79
CA LEU A 745 26.37 -3.02 5.75
C LEU A 745 27.01 -2.59 4.43
N THR A 746 26.96 -1.30 4.09
CA THR A 746 27.51 -0.76 2.83
C THR A 746 28.98 -0.32 2.94
N GLY A 747 29.62 -0.51 4.11
CA GLY A 747 31.02 -0.16 4.32
C GLY A 747 31.32 1.34 4.32
N SER A 748 30.29 2.18 4.52
CA SER A 748 30.43 3.64 4.61
C SER A 748 30.75 4.12 6.03
N ALA A 749 30.61 3.24 7.04
CA ALA A 749 31.10 3.48 8.40
C ALA A 749 32.64 3.39 8.44
N SER A 750 33.31 4.53 8.46
CA SER A 750 34.76 4.60 8.71
C SER A 750 35.08 3.95 10.06
N SER A 751 36.08 3.06 10.06
CA SER A 751 36.69 2.51 11.26
C SER A 751 37.09 3.62 12.25
N SER A 752 36.32 3.82 13.30
CA SER A 752 36.77 4.53 14.51
C SER A 752 36.67 3.59 15.70
N ALA A 753 37.54 2.59 15.72
CA ALA A 753 37.86 1.81 16.91
C ALA A 753 39.30 1.27 16.81
N GLN A 754 40.27 2.18 16.93
CA GLN A 754 41.60 1.90 17.46
C GLN A 754 42.03 3.10 18.31
N HIS A 755 41.72 3.05 19.60
CA HIS A 755 42.70 3.12 20.70
C HIS A 755 42.04 2.97 22.06
#